data_AF-A0A3D0SFQ1-F1
#
_entry.id   AF-A0A3D0SFQ1-F1
#
_cell.length_a   1.000
_cell.length_b   1.000
_cell.length_c   1.000
_cell.angle_alpha   90.00
_cell.angle_beta   90.00
_cell.angle_gamma   90.00
#
_symmetry.space_group_name_H-M   'P 1'
#
loop_
_entity.id
_entity.type
_entity.pdbx_description
1 polymer ?
#
loop_
_entity_poly.entity_id
_entity_poly.type
_entity_poly.pdbx_seq_one_letter_code
_entity_poly.pdbx_strand_id
1 'polypeptide(L)'
;MTVQQFTPEIAITQLSTDAVQTFNVDEFVDETEAKLELAVMFYAGVQGIREVLRTYQAICKIGSSTGKDSSLCVEMTIEAYAQAIAAGEIPSDHPLIIITSNTLVEHLVFDIYCHYTVKKVKEYAAARGVNLHYLLASPGICDSFAVKYYAGDKLLINNTLNSDCTEILKISPSNQALRHFKSSVLTSQQALLPILDISGVRDDESVVRKHNINKRGETSVLTPEQHAILATGGGRGQQQVKLAPIKEFTTDQVWLYLDLCGSDALDKDRDGIKQAVAELGYPVTDQAGLFPYHQSNASLIRMVYGQGSNERCTYVAGSKGQGGKNCGGRARYGCFVCGKNPNDKTGESLMQYERWRVLGAEMQVRLHDYLARLSIDMKHRAFHARAVDQAGGFHVALQPNVMKPQILSKLVRLSARIAIVNQKQTEIMREHVANGTTAEHPGVKCIASDPTLNDKEKAQLTAMYIDAVATKPLSQILAEEHAMYLSMRWALDGISVGFAPLAIYHETLAEAERGEWKNWLSAKFPALNKELVEQGIRPMPTAAESITPQARFHPILKADLDVQSFVQTNPKLSDFWVRPFDETDVLEADFNPFLETAHLTQAPVKAIASCLFDVDSYRITSSVAIDDLQVDGLKVSNTKLQKRLNKEMDDVFTRQFNDVLDKLSEKILSDKALVEYLTSLPGLTVSRAEPGNTLHLSAIVTADIPGLTRESLPAGVRVKAIKHRLSSETERLSKYEKTARKRSLVKQADGTKKIEAGLMSLAFYSPRYQSKLGMSYQSYVRQWSLDFTTEQRKAMPVADDVDKALSDLNGRIDFDHQQYQRWVANGGIKRALNIYYSNVDARIKRRHQLDVKRVRYYSGAGQVINECLGAGVAVDKAYYPVMLEKIKRTQLFSELGFYRFQSYSLAQLDAEPMVKSMEEYRSFKAKYILELRKLRNADRARVRRERDLLLAGQYHNTTKQYARELAQKRLSTVKLALGAVIDEVKYHLGVDLVNPEGAPVVRARQTAQTALQLMAGASSVKQLLTELVPADMYMHYKKTEQLTELVELGAEHLQAVIDAIADARRELRNVFEQHRAIRGDQSHWLHQVRWHGLVKSEQETYQQYVVPSLTMLQEDILAPTDAMLTDMLQVRREMAIQGEQLSLFA
;
A
#
# COMPACT_ATOMS: atom_id res chain seq x y z
N MET A 1 1.35 63.48 -26.73
CA MET A 1 1.01 63.80 -25.33
C MET A 1 -0.33 64.51 -25.39
N THR A 2 -1.41 63.82 -25.05
CA THR A 2 -2.78 64.32 -25.22
C THR A 2 -3.68 63.63 -24.21
N VAL A 3 -4.30 64.45 -23.36
CA VAL A 3 -5.37 64.10 -22.42
C VAL A 3 -6.68 64.54 -23.07
N GLN A 4 -7.73 63.72 -22.97
CA GLN A 4 -9.10 64.20 -22.98
C GLN A 4 -9.96 63.34 -22.05
N GLN A 5 -10.58 64.01 -21.08
CA GLN A 5 -11.60 63.50 -20.17
C GLN A 5 -12.87 63.10 -20.95
N PHE A 6 -13.56 62.08 -20.44
CA PHE A 6 -14.99 61.93 -20.65
C PHE A 6 -15.65 61.45 -19.35
N THR A 7 -16.29 62.37 -18.66
CA THR A 7 -17.47 62.11 -17.81
C THR A 7 -18.63 61.72 -18.72
N PRO A 8 -19.53 60.84 -18.27
CA PRO A 8 -20.94 61.08 -18.55
C PRO A 8 -21.75 61.18 -17.27
N GLU A 9 -22.52 62.25 -17.29
CA GLU A 9 -23.54 62.77 -16.41
C GLU A 9 -24.44 61.73 -15.73
N ILE A 10 -24.70 62.02 -14.45
CA ILE A 10 -25.90 61.62 -13.73
C ILE A 10 -27.10 62.18 -14.50
N ALA A 11 -27.98 61.31 -15.01
CA ALA A 11 -29.36 61.68 -15.27
C ALA A 11 -30.15 61.43 -13.98
N ILE A 12 -30.48 62.50 -13.25
CA ILE A 12 -31.59 62.48 -12.30
C ILE A 12 -32.85 62.46 -13.17
N THR A 13 -33.42 61.27 -13.38
CA THR A 13 -34.84 61.16 -13.75
C THR A 13 -35.63 60.82 -12.50
N GLN A 14 -36.61 61.68 -12.27
CA GLN A 14 -37.53 61.79 -11.15
C GLN A 14 -38.01 60.44 -10.60
N LEU A 15 -38.13 60.38 -9.27
CA LEU A 15 -39.07 59.51 -8.59
C LEU A 15 -40.45 59.66 -9.26
N SER A 16 -40.88 58.66 -10.03
CA SER A 16 -42.29 58.50 -10.35
C SER A 16 -42.93 57.74 -9.19
N THR A 17 -43.71 58.50 -8.43
CA THR A 17 -44.84 58.03 -7.64
C THR A 17 -45.63 56.95 -8.38
N ASP A 18 -46.09 55.96 -7.60
CA ASP A 18 -47.07 54.93 -7.95
C ASP A 18 -46.57 53.72 -8.74
N ALA A 19 -45.94 52.79 -8.01
CA ALA A 19 -45.82 51.40 -8.42
C ALA A 19 -47.21 50.73 -8.36
N VAL A 20 -48.00 50.89 -9.41
CA VAL A 20 -48.93 49.83 -9.83
C VAL A 20 -48.09 48.80 -10.57
N GLN A 21 -47.85 47.64 -9.94
CA GLN A 21 -47.29 46.47 -10.64
C GLN A 21 -48.28 46.03 -11.72
N THR A 22 -48.05 46.44 -12.97
CA THR A 22 -48.62 45.74 -14.12
C THR A 22 -47.80 44.48 -14.36
N PHE A 23 -48.30 43.34 -13.88
CA PHE A 23 -47.79 42.03 -14.27
C PHE A 23 -48.11 41.81 -15.75
N ASN A 24 -47.08 41.60 -16.58
CA ASN A 24 -47.28 41.23 -17.97
C ASN A 24 -47.66 39.73 -18.01
N VAL A 25 -48.79 39.39 -18.65
CA VAL A 25 -49.34 38.02 -18.65
C VAL A 25 -48.38 37.02 -19.31
N ASP A 26 -47.65 37.46 -20.35
CA ASP A 26 -46.65 36.63 -21.05
C ASP A 26 -45.49 36.18 -20.13
N GLU A 27 -45.14 36.98 -19.13
CA GLU A 27 -44.05 36.65 -18.19
C GLU A 27 -44.45 35.59 -17.15
N PHE A 28 -45.74 35.49 -16.83
CA PHE A 28 -46.29 34.52 -15.87
C PHE A 28 -46.46 33.12 -16.50
N VAL A 29 -46.74 33.09 -17.80
CA VAL A 29 -46.87 31.85 -18.59
C VAL A 29 -45.50 31.16 -18.72
N ASP A 30 -44.43 31.92 -19.01
CA ASP A 30 -43.04 31.40 -19.13
C ASP A 30 -42.52 30.75 -17.83
N GLU A 31 -42.82 31.31 -16.66
CA GLU A 31 -42.33 30.78 -15.37
C GLU A 31 -43.03 29.47 -14.98
N THR A 32 -44.35 29.39 -15.22
CA THR A 32 -45.15 28.20 -14.94
C THR A 32 -44.73 27.04 -15.84
N GLU A 33 -44.46 27.32 -17.13
CA GLU A 33 -43.98 26.32 -18.09
C GLU A 33 -42.60 25.76 -17.71
N ALA A 34 -41.66 26.61 -17.28
CA ALA A 34 -40.34 26.16 -16.82
C ALA A 34 -40.39 25.29 -15.56
N LYS A 35 -41.29 25.61 -14.61
CA LYS A 35 -41.52 24.81 -13.40
C LYS A 35 -42.18 23.46 -13.73
N LEU A 36 -43.12 23.44 -14.68
CA LEU A 36 -43.74 22.21 -15.17
C LEU A 36 -42.73 21.31 -15.90
N GLU A 37 -41.91 21.88 -16.79
CA GLU A 37 -40.84 21.16 -17.50
C GLU A 37 -39.90 20.48 -16.50
N LEU A 38 -39.42 21.24 -15.51
CA LEU A 38 -38.55 20.71 -14.44
C LEU A 38 -39.23 19.57 -13.68
N ALA A 39 -40.52 19.70 -13.37
CA ALA A 39 -41.27 18.67 -12.66
C ALA A 39 -41.40 17.39 -13.47
N VAL A 40 -41.71 17.51 -14.77
CA VAL A 40 -41.74 16.36 -15.70
C VAL A 40 -40.37 15.70 -15.77
N MET A 41 -39.27 16.46 -15.89
CA MET A 41 -37.92 15.89 -15.91
C MET A 41 -37.59 15.12 -14.63
N PHE A 42 -37.97 15.64 -13.45
CA PHE A 42 -37.74 14.95 -12.18
C PHE A 42 -38.52 13.64 -12.11
N TYR A 43 -39.83 13.67 -12.35
CA TYR A 43 -40.69 12.48 -12.22
C TYR A 43 -40.47 11.45 -13.34
N ALA A 44 -40.04 11.87 -14.53
CA ALA A 44 -39.55 10.95 -15.56
C ALA A 44 -38.30 10.20 -15.08
N GLY A 45 -37.38 10.87 -14.38
CA GLY A 45 -36.23 10.24 -13.74
C GLY A 45 -36.63 9.25 -12.64
N VAL A 46 -37.60 9.60 -11.79
CA VAL A 46 -38.18 8.69 -10.78
C VAL A 46 -38.75 7.43 -11.45
N GLN A 47 -39.52 7.60 -12.52
CA GLN A 47 -40.13 6.50 -13.26
C GLN A 47 -39.09 5.60 -13.91
N GLY A 48 -38.04 6.16 -14.52
CA GLY A 48 -36.96 5.38 -15.12
C GLY A 48 -36.20 4.52 -14.10
N ILE A 49 -35.95 5.06 -12.90
CA ILE A 49 -35.32 4.29 -11.80
C ILE A 49 -36.28 3.19 -11.30
N ARG A 50 -37.57 3.50 -11.11
CA ARG A 50 -38.59 2.55 -10.69
C ARG A 50 -38.77 1.41 -11.69
N GLU A 51 -38.70 1.68 -13.00
CA GLU A 51 -38.75 0.65 -14.04
C GLU A 51 -37.60 -0.36 -13.89
N VAL A 52 -36.39 0.11 -13.58
CA VAL A 52 -35.23 -0.74 -13.34
C VAL A 52 -35.38 -1.58 -12.08
N LEU A 53 -35.90 -0.99 -11.00
CA LEU A 53 -36.21 -1.70 -9.76
C LEU A 53 -37.22 -2.82 -9.99
N ARG A 54 -38.33 -2.51 -10.66
CA ARG A 54 -39.39 -3.47 -10.99
C ARG A 54 -38.89 -4.61 -11.88
N THR A 55 -38.12 -4.29 -12.92
CA THR A 55 -37.74 -5.27 -13.97
C THR A 55 -36.57 -6.16 -13.56
N TYR A 56 -35.56 -5.60 -12.88
CA TYR A 56 -34.31 -6.30 -12.60
C TYR A 56 -34.01 -6.48 -11.11
N GLN A 57 -34.82 -5.91 -10.23
CA GLN A 57 -34.56 -5.86 -8.78
C GLN A 57 -33.14 -5.33 -8.50
N ALA A 58 -32.66 -4.37 -9.31
CA ALA A 58 -31.30 -3.87 -9.21
C ALA A 58 -31.10 -3.11 -7.90
N ILE A 59 -29.90 -3.22 -7.32
CA ILE A 59 -29.50 -2.42 -6.16
C ILE A 59 -28.99 -1.07 -6.67
N CYS A 60 -29.66 0.02 -6.32
CA CYS A 60 -29.20 1.35 -6.65
C CYS A 60 -28.05 1.76 -5.73
N LYS A 61 -26.95 2.22 -6.33
CA LYS A 61 -25.79 2.77 -5.63
C LYS A 61 -25.57 4.20 -6.08
N ILE A 62 -25.70 5.16 -5.18
CA ILE A 62 -25.57 6.59 -5.48
C ILE A 62 -24.24 7.13 -4.95
N GLY A 63 -23.42 7.71 -5.81
CA GLY A 63 -22.28 8.53 -5.38
C GLY A 63 -22.75 9.93 -4.98
N SER A 64 -22.82 10.23 -3.69
CA SER A 64 -23.31 11.53 -3.18
C SER A 64 -22.18 12.37 -2.58
N SER A 65 -22.06 13.62 -3.02
CA SER A 65 -21.20 14.62 -2.37
C SER A 65 -21.95 15.47 -1.36
N THR A 66 -23.23 15.20 -1.13
CA THR A 66 -24.19 16.07 -0.41
C THR A 66 -24.37 17.47 -1.01
N GLY A 67 -23.75 17.75 -2.15
CA GLY A 67 -23.93 19.01 -2.89
C GLY A 67 -25.24 19.05 -3.66
N LYS A 68 -25.54 20.22 -4.25
CA LYS A 68 -26.81 20.51 -4.94
C LYS A 68 -27.23 19.42 -5.95
N ASP A 69 -26.30 18.99 -6.80
CA ASP A 69 -26.59 18.08 -7.91
C ASP A 69 -26.86 16.64 -7.38
N SER A 70 -26.03 16.16 -6.44
CA SER A 70 -26.20 14.82 -5.87
C SER A 70 -27.43 14.70 -4.96
N SER A 71 -27.82 15.77 -4.26
CA SER A 71 -29.00 15.75 -3.40
C SER A 71 -30.28 15.50 -4.22
N LEU A 72 -30.40 16.13 -5.39
CA LEU A 72 -31.52 15.88 -6.32
C LEU A 72 -31.59 14.40 -6.73
N CYS A 73 -30.47 13.78 -7.09
CA CYS A 73 -30.44 12.33 -7.40
C CYS A 73 -30.80 11.44 -6.21
N VAL A 74 -30.42 11.83 -4.99
CA VAL A 74 -30.80 11.10 -3.76
C VAL A 74 -32.31 11.14 -3.56
N GLU A 75 -32.93 12.31 -3.65
CA GLU A 75 -34.39 12.44 -3.50
C GLU A 75 -35.16 11.69 -4.59
N MET A 76 -34.72 11.81 -5.83
CA MET A 76 -35.31 11.08 -6.97
C MET A 76 -35.27 9.56 -6.76
N THR A 77 -34.17 9.04 -6.22
CA THR A 77 -34.02 7.59 -5.99
C THR A 77 -34.82 7.12 -4.77
N ILE A 78 -34.84 7.89 -3.67
CA ILE A 78 -35.65 7.55 -2.48
C ILE A 78 -37.14 7.55 -2.84
N GLU A 79 -37.60 8.52 -3.65
CA GLU A 79 -38.97 8.57 -4.16
C GLU A 79 -39.29 7.33 -5.01
N ALA A 80 -38.39 6.95 -5.94
CA ALA A 80 -38.58 5.75 -6.77
C ALA A 80 -38.68 4.47 -5.92
N TYR A 81 -37.83 4.31 -4.89
CA TYR A 81 -37.91 3.19 -3.95
C TYR A 81 -39.22 3.19 -3.17
N ALA A 82 -39.62 4.34 -2.60
CA ALA A 82 -40.84 4.46 -1.82
C ALA A 82 -42.07 4.10 -2.65
N GLN A 83 -42.15 4.57 -3.91
CA GLN A 83 -43.23 4.22 -4.83
C GLN A 83 -43.23 2.74 -5.20
N ALA A 84 -42.05 2.15 -5.47
CA ALA A 84 -41.92 0.74 -5.80
C ALA A 84 -42.34 -0.16 -4.63
N ILE A 85 -41.95 0.19 -3.39
CA ILE A 85 -42.35 -0.53 -2.17
C ILE A 85 -43.85 -0.41 -1.94
N ALA A 86 -44.41 0.79 -2.05
CA ALA A 86 -45.86 1.02 -1.89
C ALA A 86 -46.69 0.24 -2.93
N ALA A 87 -46.16 0.09 -4.14
CA ALA A 87 -46.78 -0.70 -5.21
C ALA A 87 -46.53 -2.22 -5.09
N GLY A 88 -45.73 -2.67 -4.12
CA GLY A 88 -45.35 -4.08 -3.96
C GLY A 88 -44.44 -4.62 -5.06
N GLU A 89 -43.74 -3.75 -5.79
CA GLU A 89 -42.84 -4.11 -6.91
C GLU A 89 -41.48 -4.60 -6.41
N ILE A 90 -41.05 -4.15 -5.23
CA ILE A 90 -39.85 -4.57 -4.53
C ILE A 90 -40.18 -4.79 -3.04
N PRO A 91 -39.47 -5.68 -2.32
CA PRO A 91 -39.70 -5.86 -0.89
C PRO A 91 -39.14 -4.68 -0.08
N SER A 92 -39.67 -4.46 1.13
CA SER A 92 -39.28 -3.34 2.00
C SER A 92 -37.83 -3.41 2.50
N ASP A 93 -37.23 -4.61 2.51
CA ASP A 93 -35.84 -4.83 2.86
C ASP A 93 -34.88 -4.69 1.66
N HIS A 94 -35.37 -4.33 0.46
CA HIS A 94 -34.54 -4.13 -0.72
C HIS A 94 -33.52 -2.99 -0.50
N PRO A 95 -32.21 -3.24 -0.62
CA PRO A 95 -31.20 -2.28 -0.20
C PRO A 95 -31.07 -1.11 -1.19
N LEU A 96 -30.94 0.10 -0.64
CA LEU A 96 -30.45 1.29 -1.32
C LEU A 96 -29.08 1.65 -0.75
N ILE A 97 -28.08 1.88 -1.60
CA ILE A 97 -26.74 2.25 -1.16
C ILE A 97 -26.47 3.71 -1.52
N ILE A 98 -26.12 4.53 -0.53
CA ILE A 98 -25.55 5.86 -0.78
C ILE A 98 -24.12 5.86 -0.27
N ILE A 99 -23.18 6.31 -1.10
CA ILE A 99 -21.78 6.43 -0.72
C ILE A 99 -21.30 7.87 -0.84
N THR A 100 -20.73 8.39 0.25
CA THR A 100 -20.11 9.71 0.30
C THR A 100 -18.66 9.58 0.68
N SER A 101 -17.77 10.15 -0.13
CA SER A 101 -16.34 10.18 0.16
C SER A 101 -16.04 11.35 1.11
N ASN A 102 -15.56 11.04 2.31
CA ASN A 102 -14.99 12.02 3.23
C ASN A 102 -13.46 11.95 3.17
N THR A 103 -12.82 12.99 2.64
CA THR A 103 -11.36 13.03 2.52
C THR A 103 -10.63 13.35 3.82
N LEU A 104 -11.37 13.65 4.90
CA LEU A 104 -10.88 14.16 6.20
C LEU A 104 -10.21 15.53 6.14
N VAL A 105 -10.24 16.18 4.97
CA VAL A 105 -9.68 17.52 4.72
C VAL A 105 -10.65 18.39 3.90
N GLU A 106 -11.94 18.07 3.95
CA GLU A 106 -12.98 18.92 3.39
C GLU A 106 -13.04 20.26 4.14
N HIS A 107 -13.50 21.31 3.46
CA HIS A 107 -13.69 22.60 4.11
C HIS A 107 -14.67 22.47 5.29
N LEU A 108 -14.31 22.99 6.46
CA LEU A 108 -15.03 22.74 7.73
C LEU A 108 -16.54 22.97 7.64
N VAL A 109 -16.96 24.09 7.03
CA VAL A 109 -18.39 24.45 6.88
C VAL A 109 -19.17 23.40 6.09
N PHE A 110 -18.56 22.87 5.02
CA PHE A 110 -19.21 21.86 4.20
C PHE A 110 -19.20 20.49 4.88
N ASP A 111 -18.17 20.19 5.67
CA ASP A 111 -18.11 18.97 6.47
C ASP A 111 -19.20 18.96 7.56
N ILE A 112 -19.45 20.11 8.22
CA ILE A 112 -20.59 20.33 9.14
C ILE A 112 -21.91 20.03 8.43
N TYR A 113 -22.13 20.67 7.28
CA TYR A 113 -23.36 20.52 6.50
C TYR A 113 -23.55 19.07 6.03
N CYS A 114 -22.50 18.41 5.55
CA CYS A 114 -22.53 17.03 5.09
C CYS A 114 -22.96 16.08 6.22
N HIS A 115 -22.33 16.16 7.40
CA HIS A 115 -22.67 15.26 8.52
C HIS A 115 -24.11 15.44 9.00
N TYR A 116 -24.58 16.68 9.11
CA TYR A 116 -25.96 16.97 9.47
C TYR A 116 -26.95 16.45 8.41
N THR A 117 -26.64 16.69 7.14
CA THR A 117 -27.47 16.23 6.00
C THR A 117 -27.55 14.72 5.91
N VAL A 118 -26.45 14.00 6.14
CA VAL A 118 -26.43 12.52 6.16
C VAL A 118 -27.41 11.98 7.19
N LYS A 119 -27.45 12.57 8.40
CA LYS A 119 -28.40 12.19 9.46
C LYS A 119 -29.84 12.41 9.01
N LYS A 120 -30.14 13.57 8.40
CA LYS A 120 -31.47 13.90 7.89
C LYS A 120 -31.94 12.98 6.76
N VAL A 121 -31.04 12.61 5.83
CA VAL A 121 -31.35 11.66 4.75
C VAL A 121 -31.67 10.27 5.31
N LYS A 122 -30.94 9.81 6.35
CA LYS A 122 -31.24 8.53 7.02
C LYS A 122 -32.61 8.54 7.69
N GLU A 123 -32.90 9.59 8.46
CA GLU A 123 -34.20 9.79 9.11
C GLU A 123 -35.34 9.81 8.08
N TYR A 124 -35.12 10.51 6.96
CA TYR A 124 -36.08 10.63 5.88
C TYR A 124 -36.35 9.31 5.15
N ALA A 125 -35.30 8.56 4.79
CA ALA A 125 -35.45 7.25 4.16
C ALA A 125 -36.19 6.26 5.07
N ALA A 126 -35.88 6.25 6.37
CA ALA A 126 -36.55 5.41 7.36
C ALA A 126 -38.05 5.77 7.49
N ALA A 127 -38.39 7.06 7.51
CA ALA A 127 -39.78 7.53 7.54
C ALA A 127 -40.59 7.09 6.30
N ARG A 128 -39.91 6.81 5.18
CA ARG A 128 -40.51 6.33 3.94
C ARG A 128 -40.43 4.81 3.75
N GLY A 129 -39.98 4.07 4.76
CA GLY A 129 -39.85 2.61 4.68
C GLY A 129 -38.76 2.12 3.72
N VAL A 130 -37.79 2.97 3.35
CA VAL A 130 -36.70 2.62 2.43
C VAL A 130 -35.50 2.09 3.22
N ASN A 131 -35.05 0.88 2.91
CA ASN A 131 -33.85 0.27 3.53
C ASN A 131 -32.55 0.91 3.00
N LEU A 132 -32.19 2.07 3.55
CA LEU A 132 -31.01 2.84 3.17
C LEU A 132 -29.75 2.44 3.96
N HIS A 133 -28.72 2.03 3.22
CA HIS A 133 -27.36 1.88 3.70
C HIS A 133 -26.49 3.06 3.25
N TYR A 134 -26.24 3.99 4.17
CA TYR A 134 -25.39 5.15 3.93
C TYR A 134 -23.94 4.88 4.37
N LEU A 135 -23.04 4.80 3.40
CA LEU A 135 -21.61 4.54 3.58
C LEU A 135 -20.82 5.85 3.52
N LEU A 136 -20.23 6.26 4.65
CA LEU A 136 -19.29 7.38 4.69
C LEU A 136 -17.87 6.84 4.53
N ALA A 137 -17.35 6.83 3.30
CA ALA A 137 -16.06 6.27 2.98
C ALA A 137 -14.94 7.27 3.25
N SER A 138 -14.01 6.93 4.15
CA SER A 138 -12.84 7.75 4.49
C SER A 138 -11.55 6.96 4.27
N PRO A 139 -10.44 7.62 3.89
CA PRO A 139 -9.15 6.93 3.82
C PRO A 139 -8.70 6.48 5.21
N GLY A 140 -8.11 5.30 5.31
CA GLY A 140 -7.42 4.86 6.54
C GLY A 140 -6.20 5.72 6.84
N ILE A 141 -5.62 5.60 8.05
CA ILE A 141 -4.49 6.43 8.51
C ILE A 141 -3.36 6.47 7.48
N CYS A 142 -2.96 5.31 6.96
CA CYS A 142 -1.88 5.15 5.99
C CYS A 142 -2.10 5.91 4.66
N ASP A 143 -3.37 6.19 4.32
CA ASP A 143 -3.82 6.86 3.10
C ASP A 143 -4.33 8.28 3.33
N SER A 144 -4.39 8.74 4.57
CA SER A 144 -4.74 10.11 4.93
C SER A 144 -3.81 11.16 4.30
N PHE A 145 -4.33 12.39 4.14
CA PHE A 145 -3.58 13.49 3.55
C PHE A 145 -2.29 13.80 4.31
N ALA A 146 -2.34 13.99 5.63
CA ALA A 146 -1.14 14.33 6.40
C ALA A 146 -0.07 13.24 6.25
N VAL A 147 -0.45 11.97 6.28
CA VAL A 147 0.49 10.86 6.15
C VAL A 147 1.14 10.84 4.77
N LYS A 148 0.39 10.84 3.66
CA LYS A 148 0.99 10.76 2.31
C LYS A 148 1.85 11.95 1.95
N TYR A 149 1.43 13.15 2.34
CA TYR A 149 2.06 14.38 1.90
C TYR A 149 3.15 14.84 2.87
N TYR A 150 3.00 14.62 4.18
CA TYR A 150 4.02 15.00 5.17
C TYR A 150 5.07 13.90 5.39
N ALA A 151 4.83 12.65 5.00
CA ALA A 151 5.87 11.60 4.94
C ALA A 151 6.79 11.73 3.71
N GLY A 152 6.56 12.69 2.82
CA GLY A 152 7.34 12.83 1.59
C GLY A 152 7.08 11.73 0.55
N ASP A 153 5.95 11.04 0.62
CA ASP A 153 5.54 10.04 -0.38
C ASP A 153 4.89 10.70 -1.61
N LYS A 154 4.23 11.84 -1.40
CA LYS A 154 3.62 12.68 -2.46
C LYS A 154 4.08 14.14 -2.33
N LEU A 155 4.15 14.81 -3.47
CA LEU A 155 4.36 16.27 -3.53
C LEU A 155 3.06 16.98 -3.16
N LEU A 156 3.16 18.11 -2.46
CA LEU A 156 2.02 18.99 -2.18
C LEU A 156 1.26 19.33 -3.47
N ILE A 157 -0.08 19.32 -3.39
CA ILE A 157 -0.98 19.45 -4.53
C ILE A 157 -0.84 20.82 -5.18
N ASN A 158 -0.70 20.86 -6.51
CA ASN A 158 -0.71 22.10 -7.29
C ASN A 158 -1.27 21.89 -8.71
N ASN A 159 -1.50 22.98 -9.45
CA ASN A 159 -2.07 22.96 -10.80
C ASN A 159 -1.23 22.20 -11.85
N THR A 160 0.08 22.09 -11.68
CA THR A 160 1.00 21.39 -12.61
C THR A 160 1.10 19.88 -12.39
N LEU A 161 0.74 19.40 -11.19
CA LEU A 161 0.82 17.98 -10.82
C LEU A 161 -0.41 17.17 -11.26
N ASN A 162 -0.30 15.84 -11.31
CA ASN A 162 -1.46 14.97 -11.50
C ASN A 162 -2.35 14.94 -10.23
N SER A 163 -3.65 14.71 -10.42
CA SER A 163 -4.63 14.64 -9.33
C SER A 163 -4.67 13.27 -8.65
N ASP A 164 -3.52 12.76 -8.20
CA ASP A 164 -3.40 11.47 -7.50
C ASP A 164 -4.25 11.41 -6.23
N CYS A 165 -4.51 12.56 -5.59
CA CYS A 165 -5.37 12.69 -4.41
C CYS A 165 -6.79 12.16 -4.65
N THR A 166 -7.32 12.24 -5.88
CA THR A 166 -8.66 11.75 -6.19
C THR A 166 -8.73 10.23 -6.05
N GLU A 167 -7.69 9.53 -6.50
CA GLU A 167 -7.64 8.07 -6.37
C GLU A 167 -7.46 7.66 -4.90
N ILE A 168 -6.49 8.28 -4.22
CA ILE A 168 -6.09 7.92 -2.84
C ILE A 168 -7.16 8.28 -1.82
N LEU A 169 -7.73 9.49 -1.89
CA LEU A 169 -8.61 10.01 -0.84
C LEU A 169 -10.10 9.78 -1.11
N LYS A 170 -10.51 9.49 -2.36
CA LYS A 170 -11.94 9.36 -2.73
C LYS A 170 -12.29 7.99 -3.30
N ILE A 171 -11.64 7.58 -4.39
CA ILE A 171 -12.04 6.39 -5.17
C ILE A 171 -11.71 5.10 -4.42
N SER A 172 -10.44 4.92 -4.02
CA SER A 172 -9.99 3.71 -3.35
C SER A 172 -10.74 3.43 -2.03
N PRO A 173 -10.93 4.41 -1.13
CA PRO A 173 -11.75 4.22 0.08
C PRO A 173 -13.20 3.86 -0.22
N SER A 174 -13.81 4.50 -1.22
CA SER A 174 -15.21 4.21 -1.59
C SER A 174 -15.38 2.79 -2.12
N ASN A 175 -14.42 2.31 -2.93
CA ASN A 175 -14.42 0.95 -3.43
C ASN A 175 -14.15 -0.09 -2.32
N GLN A 176 -13.36 0.25 -1.30
CA GLN A 176 -13.14 -0.61 -0.14
C GLN A 176 -14.41 -0.71 0.71
N ALA A 177 -15.04 0.42 1.04
CA ALA A 177 -16.28 0.47 1.79
C ALA A 177 -17.41 -0.33 1.10
N LEU A 178 -17.54 -0.18 -0.23
CA LEU A 178 -18.52 -0.93 -1.01
C LEU A 178 -18.23 -2.44 -1.03
N ARG A 179 -16.95 -2.85 -1.14
CA ARG A 179 -16.58 -4.27 -1.10
C ARG A 179 -16.89 -4.90 0.27
N HIS A 180 -16.51 -4.22 1.35
CA HIS A 180 -16.79 -4.67 2.71
C HIS A 180 -18.30 -4.75 2.97
N PHE A 181 -19.07 -3.75 2.56
CA PHE A 181 -20.53 -3.76 2.67
C PHE A 181 -21.15 -4.97 1.95
N LYS A 182 -20.72 -5.25 0.71
CA LYS A 182 -21.24 -6.39 -0.06
C LYS A 182 -20.95 -7.74 0.59
N SER A 183 -19.81 -7.89 1.25
CA SER A 183 -19.43 -9.16 1.89
C SER A 183 -20.00 -9.35 3.29
N SER A 184 -20.28 -8.26 4.02
CA SER A 184 -20.68 -8.32 5.44
C SER A 184 -22.16 -8.06 5.69
N VAL A 185 -22.86 -7.33 4.81
CA VAL A 185 -24.24 -6.87 5.05
C VAL A 185 -25.25 -7.50 4.10
N LEU A 186 -24.90 -7.65 2.81
CA LEU A 186 -25.83 -8.23 1.84
C LEU A 186 -25.98 -9.73 2.05
N THR A 187 -27.22 -10.23 1.96
CA THR A 187 -27.48 -11.67 1.94
C THR A 187 -26.94 -12.31 0.66
N SER A 188 -26.72 -13.63 0.67
CA SER A 188 -26.24 -14.37 -0.52
C SER A 188 -27.12 -14.16 -1.76
N GLN A 189 -28.43 -13.96 -1.58
CA GLN A 189 -29.36 -13.67 -2.67
C GLN A 189 -29.22 -12.22 -3.17
N GLN A 190 -29.16 -11.25 -2.25
CA GLN A 190 -28.99 -9.83 -2.60
C GLN A 190 -27.63 -9.57 -3.28
N ALA A 191 -26.58 -10.30 -2.90
CA ALA A 191 -25.26 -10.18 -3.52
C ALA A 191 -25.22 -10.58 -5.00
N LEU A 192 -26.21 -11.34 -5.48
CA LEU A 192 -26.37 -11.75 -6.88
C LEU A 192 -27.16 -10.73 -7.72
N LEU A 193 -27.74 -9.69 -7.11
CA LEU A 193 -28.51 -8.67 -7.82
C LEU A 193 -27.58 -7.72 -8.59
N PRO A 194 -27.99 -7.23 -9.77
CA PRO A 194 -27.22 -6.25 -10.52
C PRO A 194 -27.16 -4.91 -9.77
N ILE A 195 -26.11 -4.11 -10.02
CA ILE A 195 -25.94 -2.79 -9.40
C ILE A 195 -26.06 -1.70 -10.45
N LEU A 196 -26.95 -0.74 -10.18
CA LEU A 196 -27.10 0.50 -10.93
C LEU A 196 -26.31 1.61 -10.24
N ASP A 197 -25.24 2.10 -10.86
CA ASP A 197 -24.42 3.21 -10.34
C ASP A 197 -25.00 4.55 -10.81
N ILE A 198 -25.61 5.29 -9.88
CA ILE A 198 -26.26 6.58 -10.13
C ILE A 198 -25.30 7.72 -9.76
N SER A 199 -25.12 8.68 -10.66
CA SER A 199 -24.26 9.85 -10.44
C SER A 199 -24.91 11.16 -10.86
N GLY A 200 -24.69 12.22 -10.08
CA GLY A 200 -25.19 13.57 -10.36
C GLY A 200 -24.31 14.38 -11.32
N VAL A 201 -23.82 13.78 -12.40
CA VAL A 201 -22.97 14.48 -13.39
C VAL A 201 -23.84 15.18 -14.44
N ARG A 202 -23.45 16.38 -14.90
CA ARG A 202 -24.18 17.15 -15.92
C ARG A 202 -23.29 17.59 -17.08
N ASP A 203 -23.88 17.70 -18.26
CA ASP A 203 -23.19 18.18 -19.47
C ASP A 203 -22.76 19.67 -19.36
N ASP A 204 -23.55 20.45 -18.61
CA ASP A 204 -23.37 21.89 -18.36
C ASP A 204 -22.22 22.23 -17.36
N GLU A 205 -21.51 21.23 -16.83
CA GLU A 205 -20.44 21.49 -15.84
C GLU A 205 -19.12 22.02 -16.45
N SER A 206 -18.65 21.43 -17.55
CA SER A 206 -17.48 21.89 -18.34
C SER A 206 -17.24 21.02 -19.57
N VAL A 207 -16.56 21.56 -20.59
CA VAL A 207 -16.15 20.82 -21.80
C VAL A 207 -15.35 19.56 -21.48
N VAL A 208 -14.39 19.66 -20.53
CA VAL A 208 -13.57 18.51 -20.10
C VAL A 208 -14.42 17.46 -19.41
N ARG A 209 -15.40 17.87 -18.59
CA ARG A 209 -16.30 16.95 -17.89
C ARG A 209 -17.26 16.27 -18.85
N LYS A 210 -17.84 16.98 -19.81
CA LYS A 210 -18.66 16.41 -20.90
C LYS A 210 -17.90 15.34 -21.68
N HIS A 211 -16.65 15.60 -22.07
CA HIS A 211 -15.81 14.59 -22.73
C HIS A 211 -15.54 13.36 -21.85
N ASN A 212 -15.30 13.57 -20.55
CA ASN A 212 -15.09 12.47 -19.59
C ASN A 212 -16.35 11.64 -19.36
N ILE A 213 -17.53 12.25 -19.31
CA ILE A 213 -18.82 11.58 -19.17
C ILE A 213 -19.05 10.66 -20.39
N ASN A 214 -18.87 11.19 -21.60
CA ASN A 214 -19.01 10.42 -22.83
C ASN A 214 -18.03 9.24 -22.88
N LYS A 215 -16.79 9.43 -22.42
CA LYS A 215 -15.78 8.36 -22.35
C LYS A 215 -16.16 7.25 -21.37
N ARG A 216 -16.88 7.57 -20.29
CA ARG A 216 -17.28 6.62 -19.25
C ARG A 216 -18.61 5.93 -19.55
N GLY A 217 -19.36 6.40 -20.55
CA GLY A 217 -20.62 5.82 -21.00
C GLY A 217 -21.80 6.08 -20.05
N GLU A 218 -21.79 7.19 -19.30
CA GLU A 218 -22.92 7.57 -18.44
C GLU A 218 -24.03 8.27 -19.27
N THR A 219 -25.27 7.80 -19.13
CA THR A 219 -26.42 8.24 -19.92
C THR A 219 -27.57 8.77 -19.04
N SER A 220 -28.42 9.64 -19.59
CA SER A 220 -29.63 10.17 -18.93
C SER A 220 -30.73 9.10 -18.84
N VAL A 221 -30.87 8.31 -19.90
CA VAL A 221 -31.77 7.16 -20.01
C VAL A 221 -30.94 5.92 -20.35
N LEU A 222 -31.36 4.74 -19.86
CA LEU A 222 -30.64 3.51 -20.13
C LEU A 222 -30.73 3.10 -21.60
N THR A 223 -29.60 2.68 -22.17
CA THR A 223 -29.55 2.15 -23.54
C THR A 223 -29.96 0.67 -23.58
N PRO A 224 -30.35 0.13 -24.75
CA PRO A 224 -30.65 -1.30 -24.89
C PRO A 224 -29.51 -2.22 -24.41
N GLU A 225 -28.26 -1.80 -24.62
CA GLU A 225 -27.08 -2.52 -24.14
C GLU A 225 -27.01 -2.54 -22.60
N GLN A 226 -27.31 -1.41 -21.95
CA GLN A 226 -27.34 -1.33 -20.49
C GLN A 226 -28.48 -2.16 -19.89
N HIS A 227 -29.64 -2.20 -20.53
CA HIS A 227 -30.73 -3.11 -20.16
C HIS A 227 -30.31 -4.59 -20.26
N ALA A 228 -29.57 -4.97 -21.31
CA ALA A 228 -29.05 -6.32 -21.47
C ALA A 228 -28.04 -6.70 -20.37
N ILE A 229 -27.19 -5.75 -19.95
CA ILE A 229 -26.23 -5.96 -18.84
C ILE A 229 -26.97 -6.14 -17.50
N LEU A 230 -28.02 -5.37 -17.22
CA LEU A 230 -28.82 -5.54 -16.00
C LEU A 230 -29.54 -6.89 -15.98
N ALA A 231 -30.05 -7.35 -17.13
CA ALA A 231 -30.72 -8.64 -17.26
C ALA A 231 -29.81 -9.84 -16.96
N THR A 232 -28.49 -9.71 -17.17
CA THR A 232 -27.52 -10.79 -16.91
C THR A 232 -27.14 -10.99 -15.43
N GLY A 233 -27.63 -10.14 -14.51
CA GLY A 233 -27.46 -10.30 -13.05
C GLY A 233 -26.08 -9.88 -12.48
N GLY A 234 -25.88 -9.99 -11.16
CA GLY A 234 -24.67 -9.55 -10.44
C GLY A 234 -23.59 -10.63 -10.29
N GLY A 235 -22.77 -10.85 -11.32
CA GLY A 235 -21.62 -11.78 -11.27
C GLY A 235 -20.26 -11.11 -10.99
N ARG A 236 -19.27 -11.86 -10.46
CA ARG A 236 -17.87 -11.39 -10.33
C ARG A 236 -17.32 -11.00 -11.72
N GLY A 237 -16.96 -9.72 -11.88
CA GLY A 237 -16.38 -9.19 -13.11
C GLY A 237 -17.38 -8.59 -14.10
N GLN A 238 -18.67 -8.53 -13.77
CA GLN A 238 -19.65 -7.84 -14.60
C GLN A 238 -19.50 -6.31 -14.57
N GLN A 239 -19.77 -5.68 -15.71
CA GLN A 239 -19.67 -4.23 -15.89
C GLN A 239 -20.84 -3.53 -15.17
N GLN A 240 -20.53 -2.57 -14.29
CA GLN A 240 -21.56 -1.76 -13.63
C GLN A 240 -22.24 -0.85 -14.66
N VAL A 241 -23.57 -0.85 -14.67
CA VAL A 241 -24.37 0.08 -15.47
C VAL A 241 -24.40 1.43 -14.77
N LYS A 242 -24.18 2.50 -15.52
CA LYS A 242 -24.07 3.86 -14.99
C LYS A 242 -25.18 4.73 -15.53
N LEU A 243 -25.93 5.34 -14.62
CA LEU A 243 -27.03 6.25 -14.92
C LEU A 243 -26.70 7.65 -14.36
N ALA A 244 -26.98 8.67 -15.16
CA ALA A 244 -26.87 10.08 -14.76
C ALA A 244 -28.21 10.78 -15.02
N PRO A 245 -29.20 10.64 -14.12
CA PRO A 245 -30.58 11.09 -14.36
C PRO A 245 -30.68 12.59 -14.65
N ILE A 246 -29.74 13.38 -14.13
CA ILE A 246 -29.70 14.83 -14.29
C ILE A 246 -28.72 15.31 -15.37
N LYS A 247 -28.22 14.41 -16.23
CA LYS A 247 -27.19 14.73 -17.25
C LYS A 247 -27.54 15.96 -18.09
N GLU A 248 -28.83 16.12 -18.40
CA GLU A 248 -29.38 17.17 -19.26
C GLU A 248 -29.87 18.41 -18.47
N PHE A 249 -29.81 18.40 -17.14
CA PHE A 249 -30.25 19.53 -16.31
C PHE A 249 -29.25 20.70 -16.42
N THR A 250 -29.79 21.90 -16.56
CA THR A 250 -29.02 23.15 -16.45
C THR A 250 -28.74 23.49 -15.00
N THR A 251 -27.77 24.38 -14.76
CA THR A 251 -27.47 24.82 -13.40
C THR A 251 -28.65 25.56 -12.75
N ASP A 252 -29.42 26.30 -13.53
CA ASP A 252 -30.58 27.05 -13.05
C ASP A 252 -31.75 26.11 -12.69
N GLN A 253 -31.99 25.07 -13.50
CA GLN A 253 -32.97 24.02 -13.19
C GLN A 253 -32.69 23.31 -11.86
N VAL A 254 -31.42 23.03 -11.54
CA VAL A 254 -31.04 22.41 -10.25
C VAL A 254 -31.34 23.36 -9.07
N TRP A 255 -31.09 24.66 -9.21
CA TRP A 255 -31.42 25.62 -8.17
C TRP A 255 -32.93 25.86 -8.05
N LEU A 256 -33.65 25.90 -9.17
CA LEU A 256 -35.10 25.98 -9.19
C LEU A 256 -35.74 24.78 -8.49
N TYR A 257 -35.20 23.57 -8.70
CA TYR A 257 -35.63 22.38 -7.97
C TYR A 257 -35.46 22.55 -6.45
N LEU A 258 -34.30 23.06 -6.00
CA LEU A 258 -34.05 23.28 -4.59
C LEU A 258 -35.00 24.34 -3.99
N ASP A 259 -35.39 25.34 -4.77
CA ASP A 259 -36.35 26.35 -4.32
C ASP A 259 -37.76 25.78 -4.13
N LEU A 260 -38.14 24.77 -4.92
CA LEU A 260 -39.46 24.15 -4.95
C LEU A 260 -39.59 22.86 -4.09
N CYS A 261 -38.51 22.39 -3.46
CA CYS A 261 -38.51 21.10 -2.76
C CYS A 261 -38.83 21.19 -1.27
N GLY A 262 -39.44 20.10 -0.75
CA GLY A 262 -39.79 19.94 0.66
C GLY A 262 -41.21 20.42 1.00
N SER A 263 -41.63 20.13 2.23
CA SER A 263 -42.99 20.40 2.71
C SER A 263 -43.28 21.89 2.96
N ASP A 264 -42.25 22.70 3.19
CA ASP A 264 -42.33 24.16 3.35
C ASP A 264 -41.31 24.83 2.43
N ALA A 265 -41.39 24.47 1.13
CA ALA A 265 -40.53 24.97 0.06
C ALA A 265 -40.44 26.51 0.04
N LEU A 266 -39.30 27.01 -0.44
CA LEU A 266 -39.05 28.46 -0.53
C LEU A 266 -40.01 29.08 -1.54
N ASP A 267 -40.16 28.42 -2.69
CA ASP A 267 -41.21 28.65 -3.66
C ASP A 267 -42.25 27.52 -3.56
N LYS A 268 -43.53 27.87 -3.38
CA LYS A 268 -44.59 26.87 -3.18
C LYS A 268 -45.26 26.57 -4.52
N ASP A 269 -45.76 25.36 -4.67
CA ASP A 269 -46.63 25.01 -5.80
C ASP A 269 -48.00 25.70 -5.64
N ARG A 270 -48.09 26.93 -6.17
CA ARG A 270 -49.33 27.72 -6.16
C ARG A 270 -50.10 27.60 -7.47
N ASP A 271 -49.46 27.03 -8.49
CA ASP A 271 -49.95 27.02 -9.87
C ASP A 271 -50.56 25.67 -10.28
N GLY A 272 -50.68 24.71 -9.35
CA GLY A 272 -51.30 23.40 -9.59
C GLY A 272 -50.42 22.45 -10.40
N ILE A 273 -49.10 22.67 -10.42
CA ILE A 273 -48.14 21.95 -11.27
C ILE A 273 -48.10 20.48 -10.89
N LYS A 274 -48.13 20.16 -9.59
CA LYS A 274 -48.14 18.77 -9.12
C LYS A 274 -49.34 17.99 -9.66
N GLN A 275 -50.51 18.63 -9.73
CA GLN A 275 -51.71 18.00 -10.30
C GLN A 275 -51.56 17.83 -11.81
N ALA A 276 -51.07 18.86 -12.53
CA ALA A 276 -50.83 18.78 -13.97
C ALA A 276 -49.85 17.65 -14.34
N VAL A 277 -48.78 17.45 -13.57
CA VAL A 277 -47.83 16.35 -13.78
C VAL A 277 -48.49 14.98 -13.55
N ALA A 278 -49.38 14.87 -12.57
CA ALA A 278 -50.16 13.65 -12.34
C ALA A 278 -51.13 13.37 -13.50
N GLU A 279 -51.76 14.41 -14.06
CA GLU A 279 -52.64 14.31 -15.24
C GLU A 279 -51.87 13.89 -16.51
N LEU A 280 -50.58 14.24 -16.60
CA LEU A 280 -49.66 13.75 -17.65
C LEU A 280 -49.25 12.27 -17.47
N GLY A 281 -49.73 11.60 -16.42
CA GLY A 281 -49.52 10.17 -16.19
C GLY A 281 -48.28 9.83 -15.36
N TYR A 282 -47.59 10.82 -14.78
CA TYR A 282 -46.46 10.57 -13.90
C TYR A 282 -46.91 10.36 -12.44
N PRO A 283 -46.44 9.32 -11.74
CA PRO A 283 -46.73 9.13 -10.33
C PRO A 283 -45.96 10.19 -9.50
N VAL A 284 -46.69 11.17 -8.99
CA VAL A 284 -46.14 12.25 -8.15
C VAL A 284 -46.03 11.84 -6.68
N THR A 285 -45.22 12.57 -5.91
CA THR A 285 -45.01 12.30 -4.48
C THR A 285 -46.31 12.46 -3.67
N ASP A 286 -46.47 11.70 -2.59
CA ASP A 286 -47.60 11.81 -1.65
C ASP A 286 -47.46 12.97 -0.64
N GLN A 287 -46.26 13.55 -0.55
CA GLN A 287 -45.94 14.65 0.38
C GLN A 287 -46.57 15.98 -0.03
N ALA A 288 -46.70 16.93 0.91
CA ALA A 288 -47.38 18.21 0.66
C ALA A 288 -46.71 19.14 -0.38
N GLY A 289 -45.43 18.93 -0.74
CA GLY A 289 -44.69 19.76 -1.71
C GLY A 289 -44.71 19.23 -3.15
N LEU A 290 -44.21 20.04 -4.11
CA LEU A 290 -44.04 19.64 -5.52
C LEU A 290 -42.99 18.53 -5.66
N PHE A 291 -41.88 18.69 -4.93
CA PHE A 291 -40.78 17.72 -4.90
C PHE A 291 -40.49 17.22 -3.49
N PRO A 292 -40.14 15.93 -3.35
CA PRO A 292 -39.65 15.39 -2.09
C PRO A 292 -38.31 16.03 -1.69
N TYR A 293 -38.09 16.14 -0.37
CA TYR A 293 -36.81 16.56 0.19
C TYR A 293 -36.62 16.03 1.61
N HIS A 294 -35.40 15.62 1.96
CA HIS A 294 -35.05 15.13 3.30
C HIS A 294 -35.14 16.19 4.42
N GLN A 295 -35.45 17.44 4.11
CA GLN A 295 -35.73 18.51 5.08
C GLN A 295 -37.01 19.25 4.68
N SER A 296 -37.46 20.19 5.52
CA SER A 296 -38.64 21.00 5.21
C SER A 296 -38.45 21.88 3.98
N ASN A 297 -37.21 22.34 3.71
CA ASN A 297 -36.83 23.13 2.53
C ASN A 297 -35.31 23.15 2.34
N ALA A 298 -34.85 23.67 1.21
CA ALA A 298 -33.43 23.80 0.86
C ALA A 298 -32.74 25.09 1.37
N SER A 299 -33.26 25.75 2.41
CA SER A 299 -32.70 27.04 2.85
C SER A 299 -31.24 26.91 3.33
N LEU A 300 -30.90 25.82 4.03
CA LEU A 300 -29.55 25.55 4.52
C LEU A 300 -28.52 25.44 3.40
N ILE A 301 -28.79 24.62 2.37
CA ILE A 301 -27.83 24.45 1.26
C ILE A 301 -27.67 25.76 0.50
N ARG A 302 -28.76 26.51 0.30
CA ARG A 302 -28.74 27.81 -0.39
C ARG A 302 -27.89 28.82 0.38
N MET A 303 -28.06 28.89 1.69
CA MET A 303 -27.25 29.73 2.58
C MET A 303 -25.78 29.32 2.57
N VAL A 304 -25.47 28.02 2.66
CA VAL A 304 -24.07 27.53 2.61
C VAL A 304 -23.41 27.95 1.30
N TYR A 305 -24.06 27.77 0.15
CA TYR A 305 -23.50 28.19 -1.14
C TYR A 305 -23.42 29.72 -1.29
N GLY A 306 -24.45 30.46 -0.85
CA GLY A 306 -24.47 31.93 -0.91
C GLY A 306 -23.37 32.60 -0.07
N GLN A 307 -23.17 32.13 1.18
CA GLN A 307 -22.06 32.60 2.03
C GLN A 307 -20.69 32.27 1.42
N GLY A 308 -20.59 31.15 0.70
CA GLY A 308 -19.35 30.72 0.03
C GLY A 308 -19.03 31.46 -1.28
N SER A 309 -19.99 32.16 -1.88
CA SER A 309 -19.79 33.01 -3.07
C SER A 309 -19.69 34.50 -2.74
N ASN A 310 -19.91 34.88 -1.48
CA ASN A 310 -20.03 36.27 -1.02
C ASN A 310 -21.13 37.06 -1.77
N GLU A 311 -22.19 36.37 -2.17
CA GLU A 311 -23.35 36.94 -2.86
C GLU A 311 -24.57 36.85 -1.92
N ARG A 312 -25.35 37.94 -1.82
CA ARG A 312 -26.59 37.94 -1.05
C ARG A 312 -27.61 37.08 -1.79
N CYS A 313 -27.93 35.91 -1.25
CA CYS A 313 -28.99 35.05 -1.77
C CYS A 313 -30.30 35.36 -1.04
N THR A 314 -30.87 36.56 -1.24
CA THR A 314 -32.21 36.86 -0.76
C THR A 314 -33.22 36.30 -1.73
N TYR A 315 -33.92 35.22 -1.35
CA TYR A 315 -35.09 34.76 -2.08
C TYR A 315 -36.24 35.76 -1.87
N VAL A 316 -36.75 36.34 -2.95
CA VAL A 316 -37.95 37.17 -2.95
C VAL A 316 -39.00 36.47 -3.80
N ALA A 317 -40.09 36.02 -3.17
CA ALA A 317 -41.18 35.36 -3.86
C ALA A 317 -41.82 36.31 -4.89
N GLY A 318 -41.95 35.88 -6.15
CA GLY A 318 -42.64 36.62 -7.22
C GLY A 318 -41.83 37.74 -7.90
N SER A 319 -40.57 37.96 -7.55
CA SER A 319 -39.68 38.75 -8.41
C SER A 319 -39.08 37.83 -9.47
N LYS A 320 -39.29 38.16 -10.76
CA LYS A 320 -38.42 37.64 -11.82
C LYS A 320 -36.99 37.65 -11.33
N GLY A 321 -36.29 36.53 -11.54
CA GLY A 321 -34.84 36.53 -11.55
C GLY A 321 -34.36 37.57 -12.55
N GLN A 322 -34.20 38.83 -12.13
CA GLN A 322 -33.20 39.70 -12.71
C GLN A 322 -31.91 38.92 -12.55
N GLY A 323 -31.48 38.26 -13.63
CA GLY A 323 -30.39 37.30 -13.68
C GLY A 323 -29.33 37.59 -12.64
N GLY A 324 -29.51 37.00 -11.45
CA GLY A 324 -28.61 37.17 -10.34
C GLY A 324 -27.35 36.48 -10.81
N LYS A 325 -26.38 37.27 -11.28
CA LYS A 325 -25.08 36.78 -11.72
C LYS A 325 -24.55 35.80 -10.66
N ASN A 326 -24.70 34.51 -10.95
CA ASN A 326 -23.90 33.39 -10.49
C ASN A 326 -23.88 33.02 -8.99
N CYS A 327 -25.03 32.91 -8.32
CA CYS A 327 -25.13 32.28 -6.98
C CYS A 327 -24.52 30.85 -6.95
N GLY A 328 -24.55 30.14 -8.08
CA GLY A 328 -24.07 28.76 -8.20
C GLY A 328 -22.69 28.57 -8.86
N GLY A 329 -22.10 29.62 -9.46
CA GLY A 329 -20.91 29.48 -10.31
C GLY A 329 -19.57 29.70 -9.59
N ARG A 330 -19.56 30.49 -8.51
CA ARG A 330 -18.34 30.96 -7.83
C ARG A 330 -17.97 30.16 -6.58
N ALA A 331 -18.94 29.72 -5.78
CA ALA A 331 -18.69 28.91 -4.59
C ALA A 331 -18.32 27.47 -4.99
N ARG A 332 -17.13 27.01 -4.61
CA ARG A 332 -16.66 25.65 -4.89
C ARG A 332 -16.14 25.01 -3.63
N TYR A 333 -16.99 24.23 -2.98
CA TYR A 333 -16.62 23.42 -1.83
C TYR A 333 -15.77 22.23 -2.26
N GLY A 334 -14.56 22.18 -1.73
CA GLY A 334 -13.63 21.06 -1.87
C GLY A 334 -12.67 21.05 -0.69
N CYS A 335 -11.60 20.25 -0.81
CA CYS A 335 -10.64 20.12 0.28
C CYS A 335 -9.87 21.43 0.51
N PHE A 336 -9.76 21.89 1.77
CA PHE A 336 -9.03 23.12 2.12
C PHE A 336 -7.50 22.99 1.92
N VAL A 337 -7.00 21.80 1.59
CA VAL A 337 -5.57 21.56 1.29
C VAL A 337 -5.26 21.60 -0.21
N CYS A 338 -6.25 21.93 -1.06
CA CYS A 338 -6.17 21.79 -2.50
C CYS A 338 -5.46 22.97 -3.20
N GLY A 339 -4.13 22.92 -3.34
CA GLY A 339 -3.37 23.94 -4.08
C GLY A 339 -3.57 23.96 -5.60
N LYS A 340 -4.59 23.28 -6.16
CA LYS A 340 -4.95 23.38 -7.58
C LYS A 340 -5.40 24.79 -7.95
N ASN A 341 -6.13 25.43 -7.03
CA ASN A 341 -6.42 26.85 -7.09
C ASN A 341 -5.53 27.54 -6.06
N PRO A 342 -4.71 28.55 -6.44
CA PRO A 342 -3.79 29.18 -5.50
C PRO A 342 -4.49 29.91 -4.35
N ASN A 343 -5.73 30.36 -4.55
CA ASN A 343 -6.51 31.13 -3.58
C ASN A 343 -7.86 30.46 -3.32
N ASP A 344 -8.17 30.19 -2.05
CA ASP A 344 -9.47 29.66 -1.63
C ASP A 344 -10.46 30.80 -1.35
N LYS A 345 -11.13 31.29 -2.41
CA LYS A 345 -12.12 32.37 -2.31
C LYS A 345 -13.31 32.00 -1.43
N THR A 346 -13.70 30.72 -1.42
CA THR A 346 -14.84 30.25 -0.64
C THR A 346 -14.48 30.28 0.84
N GLY A 347 -13.31 29.76 1.21
CA GLY A 347 -12.81 29.87 2.58
C GLY A 347 -12.58 31.31 3.05
N GLU A 348 -12.03 32.18 2.19
CA GLU A 348 -11.86 33.61 2.49
C GLU A 348 -13.19 34.33 2.78
N SER A 349 -14.29 33.88 2.17
CA SER A 349 -15.62 34.45 2.43
C SER A 349 -16.17 33.92 3.75
N LEU A 350 -16.01 32.61 4.00
CA LEU A 350 -16.55 31.95 5.20
C LEU A 350 -15.81 32.34 6.48
N MET A 351 -14.50 32.56 6.43
CA MET A 351 -13.71 32.92 7.61
C MET A 351 -14.08 34.28 8.22
N GLN A 352 -14.81 35.13 7.48
CA GLN A 352 -15.28 36.44 7.96
C GLN A 352 -16.37 36.31 9.03
N TYR A 353 -17.09 35.18 9.04
CA TYR A 353 -18.15 34.94 10.00
C TYR A 353 -17.57 34.32 11.28
N GLU A 354 -17.86 34.94 12.43
CA GLU A 354 -17.33 34.51 13.72
C GLU A 354 -17.63 33.04 14.03
N ARG A 355 -18.85 32.58 13.68
CA ARG A 355 -19.28 31.19 13.82
C ARG A 355 -18.36 30.17 13.17
N TRP A 356 -17.71 30.50 12.06
CA TRP A 356 -16.76 29.63 11.38
C TRP A 356 -15.33 29.90 11.85
N ARG A 357 -14.99 31.17 12.12
CA ARG A 357 -13.66 31.58 12.60
C ARG A 357 -13.28 30.88 13.90
N VAL A 358 -14.19 30.85 14.90
CA VAL A 358 -13.91 30.23 16.20
C VAL A 358 -13.58 28.75 16.11
N LEU A 359 -14.11 28.07 15.09
CA LEU A 359 -13.87 26.64 14.84
C LEU A 359 -12.59 26.35 14.04
N GLY A 360 -11.86 27.40 13.62
CA GLY A 360 -10.59 27.30 12.91
C GLY A 360 -10.67 27.49 11.39
N ALA A 361 -11.78 28.01 10.83
CA ALA A 361 -11.90 28.23 9.38
C ALA A 361 -10.78 29.13 8.83
N GLU A 362 -10.43 30.21 9.52
CA GLU A 362 -9.32 31.09 9.12
C GLU A 362 -7.97 30.35 9.10
N MET A 363 -7.73 29.47 10.07
CA MET A 363 -6.52 28.64 10.14
C MET A 363 -6.43 27.68 8.94
N GLN A 364 -7.56 27.14 8.47
CA GLN A 364 -7.62 26.29 7.27
C GLN A 364 -7.22 27.08 6.01
N VAL A 365 -7.75 28.29 5.81
CA VAL A 365 -7.43 29.15 4.66
C VAL A 365 -5.96 29.60 4.70
N ARG A 366 -5.45 29.96 5.88
CA ARG A 366 -4.02 30.30 6.04
C ARG A 366 -3.11 29.12 5.73
N LEU A 367 -3.50 27.91 6.12
CA LEU A 367 -2.76 26.68 5.78
C LEU A 367 -2.86 26.37 4.28
N HIS A 368 -4.04 26.54 3.66
CA HIS A 368 -4.26 26.39 2.22
C HIS A 368 -3.24 27.22 1.43
N ASP A 369 -3.22 28.54 1.67
CA ASP A 369 -2.36 29.47 0.95
C ASP A 369 -0.89 29.13 1.17
N TYR A 370 -0.52 28.73 2.38
CA TYR A 370 0.84 28.30 2.66
C TYR A 370 1.22 27.03 1.90
N LEU A 371 0.35 26.02 1.86
CA LEU A 371 0.56 24.80 1.06
C LEU A 371 0.65 25.11 -0.43
N ALA A 372 -0.21 25.99 -0.95
CA ALA A 372 -0.18 26.42 -2.35
C ALA A 372 1.16 27.07 -2.71
N ARG A 373 1.68 27.99 -1.88
CA ARG A 373 3.02 28.60 -2.07
C ARG A 373 4.13 27.55 -2.02
N LEU A 374 4.14 26.70 -0.99
CA LEU A 374 5.15 25.65 -0.79
C LEU A 374 5.16 24.60 -1.91
N SER A 375 4.02 24.35 -2.54
CA SER A 375 3.90 23.34 -3.58
C SER A 375 4.66 23.68 -4.85
N ILE A 376 4.88 24.98 -5.10
CA ILE A 376 5.52 25.51 -6.31
C ILE A 376 6.95 26.01 -6.02
N ASP A 377 7.21 26.55 -4.82
CA ASP A 377 8.53 27.10 -4.49
C ASP A 377 9.59 26.00 -4.27
N MET A 378 10.59 25.97 -5.16
CA MET A 378 11.68 25.00 -5.12
C MET A 378 12.68 25.25 -3.98
N LYS A 379 12.72 26.44 -3.37
CA LYS A 379 13.61 26.75 -2.22
C LYS A 379 13.32 25.88 -0.99
N HIS A 380 12.06 25.44 -0.87
CA HIS A 380 11.58 24.62 0.23
C HIS A 380 11.66 23.11 -0.03
N ARG A 381 12.18 22.70 -1.19
CA ARG A 381 12.46 21.29 -1.51
C ARG A 381 13.81 20.86 -0.93
N ALA A 382 13.85 19.64 -0.42
CA ALA A 382 15.06 18.98 0.07
C ALA A 382 15.67 18.12 -1.03
N PHE A 383 16.99 18.19 -1.16
CA PHE A 383 17.78 17.23 -1.92
C PHE A 383 17.96 15.95 -1.10
N HIS A 384 16.86 15.18 -1.00
CA HIS A 384 16.77 14.04 -0.10
C HIS A 384 17.37 12.77 -0.71
N ALA A 385 18.24 12.10 0.03
CA ALA A 385 18.84 10.83 -0.37
C ALA A 385 17.86 9.68 -0.14
N ARG A 386 17.25 9.18 -1.22
CA ARG A 386 16.29 8.06 -1.16
C ARG A 386 16.57 6.98 -2.21
N ALA A 387 16.98 7.37 -3.40
CA ALA A 387 17.21 6.45 -4.52
C ALA A 387 18.71 6.29 -4.79
N VAL A 388 19.14 5.07 -5.13
CA VAL A 388 20.52 4.76 -5.52
C VAL A 388 20.53 4.09 -6.90
N ASP A 389 21.47 4.47 -7.74
CA ASP A 389 21.76 3.75 -8.98
C ASP A 389 22.72 2.60 -8.70
N GLN A 390 22.19 1.43 -8.40
CA GLN A 390 22.99 0.21 -8.27
C GLN A 390 23.64 -0.18 -9.62
N ALA A 391 22.98 0.16 -10.73
CA ALA A 391 23.44 -0.16 -12.09
C ALA A 391 24.46 0.82 -12.67
N GLY A 392 25.04 1.71 -11.87
CA GLY A 392 26.00 2.70 -12.34
C GLY A 392 26.99 3.05 -11.27
N GLY A 393 27.54 2.06 -10.57
CA GLY A 393 28.61 2.26 -9.59
C GLY A 393 28.15 2.94 -8.29
N PHE A 394 26.93 2.66 -7.83
CA PHE A 394 26.34 3.20 -6.59
C PHE A 394 26.37 4.72 -6.47
N HIS A 395 25.63 5.40 -7.33
CA HIS A 395 25.39 6.84 -7.19
C HIS A 395 24.07 7.11 -6.47
N VAL A 396 24.12 7.83 -5.35
CA VAL A 396 22.92 8.31 -4.65
C VAL A 396 22.34 9.50 -5.40
N ALA A 397 21.06 9.43 -5.73
CA ALA A 397 20.34 10.52 -6.37
C ALA A 397 19.83 11.50 -5.33
N LEU A 398 20.20 12.76 -5.50
CA LEU A 398 19.78 13.90 -4.70
C LEU A 398 18.77 14.70 -5.53
N GLN A 399 17.49 14.41 -5.32
CA GLN A 399 16.38 15.03 -6.05
C GLN A 399 15.53 15.92 -5.14
N PRO A 400 15.02 17.06 -5.63
CA PRO A 400 14.15 17.98 -4.89
C PRO A 400 12.70 17.46 -4.77
N ASN A 401 12.51 16.18 -4.46
CA ASN A 401 11.19 15.51 -4.49
C ASN A 401 10.51 15.42 -3.11
N VAL A 402 11.17 15.90 -2.05
CA VAL A 402 10.64 15.92 -0.68
C VAL A 402 10.72 17.35 -0.16
N MET A 403 9.83 17.74 0.74
CA MET A 403 9.94 19.04 1.42
C MET A 403 11.06 19.03 2.45
N LYS A 404 11.66 20.18 2.75
CA LYS A 404 12.66 20.29 3.82
C LYS A 404 12.09 19.81 5.17
N PRO A 405 12.84 19.06 5.99
CA PRO A 405 12.35 18.55 7.28
C PRO A 405 11.81 19.64 8.21
N GLN A 406 12.38 20.86 8.17
CA GLN A 406 11.86 21.99 8.95
C GLN A 406 10.45 22.40 8.49
N ILE A 407 10.22 22.40 7.18
CA ILE A 407 8.91 22.72 6.59
C ILE A 407 7.90 21.62 6.94
N LEU A 408 8.29 20.36 6.81
CA LEU A 408 7.45 19.22 7.21
C LEU A 408 7.07 19.28 8.69
N SER A 409 8.03 19.58 9.57
CA SER A 409 7.78 19.76 11.02
C SER A 409 6.83 20.92 11.30
N LYS A 410 6.95 22.03 10.56
CA LYS A 410 6.03 23.16 10.64
C LYS A 410 4.63 22.79 10.17
N LEU A 411 4.49 22.03 9.08
CA LEU A 411 3.20 21.55 8.59
C LEU A 411 2.52 20.63 9.61
N VAL A 412 3.26 19.69 10.20
CA VAL A 412 2.77 18.84 11.30
C VAL A 412 2.24 19.70 12.45
N ARG A 413 3.01 20.70 12.91
CA ARG A 413 2.57 21.61 13.99
C ARG A 413 1.30 22.40 13.63
N LEU A 414 1.24 22.98 12.43
CA LEU A 414 0.08 23.76 11.99
C LEU A 414 -1.19 22.91 11.85
N SER A 415 -1.06 21.70 11.30
CA SER A 415 -2.16 20.73 11.20
C SER A 415 -2.62 20.23 12.56
N ALA A 416 -1.69 19.95 13.49
CA ALA A 416 -2.03 19.61 14.88
C ALA A 416 -2.83 20.72 15.56
N ARG A 417 -2.41 21.98 15.38
CA ARG A 417 -3.12 23.14 15.95
C ARG A 417 -4.56 23.25 15.45
N ILE A 418 -4.81 23.04 14.15
CA ILE A 418 -6.17 23.04 13.59
C ILE A 418 -7.03 21.96 14.25
N ALA A 419 -6.51 20.74 14.35
CA ALA A 419 -7.22 19.60 14.94
C ALA A 419 -7.53 19.84 16.43
N ILE A 420 -6.55 20.33 17.20
CA ILE A 420 -6.70 20.60 18.64
C ILE A 420 -7.66 21.77 18.89
N VAL A 421 -7.59 22.86 18.13
CA VAL A 421 -8.55 23.98 18.26
C VAL A 421 -9.96 23.50 18.02
N ASN A 422 -10.17 22.71 16.97
CA ASN A 422 -11.50 22.18 16.67
C ASN A 422 -12.00 21.23 17.77
N GLN A 423 -11.12 20.39 18.33
CA GLN A 423 -11.43 19.54 19.48
C GLN A 423 -11.84 20.36 20.71
N LYS A 424 -11.08 21.42 21.05
CA LYS A 424 -11.42 22.30 22.18
C LYS A 424 -12.76 23.00 21.99
N GLN A 425 -13.08 23.44 20.78
CA GLN A 425 -14.38 24.03 20.49
C GLN A 425 -15.54 23.03 20.60
N THR A 426 -15.32 21.78 20.20
CA THR A 426 -16.29 20.70 20.44
C THR A 426 -16.50 20.44 21.94
N GLU A 427 -15.44 20.41 22.74
CA GLU A 427 -15.51 20.29 24.21
C GLU A 427 -16.34 21.45 24.81
N ILE A 428 -16.04 22.69 24.43
CA ILE A 428 -16.77 23.88 24.88
C ILE A 428 -18.25 23.82 24.48
N MET A 429 -18.56 23.43 23.25
CA MET A 429 -19.95 23.31 22.81
C MET A 429 -20.70 22.22 23.59
N ARG A 430 -20.05 21.08 23.89
CA ARG A 430 -20.65 20.01 24.72
C ARG A 430 -20.99 20.50 26.11
N GLU A 431 -20.12 21.30 26.73
CA GLU A 431 -20.38 21.93 28.03
C GLU A 431 -21.59 22.89 27.95
N HIS A 432 -21.67 23.72 26.92
CA HIS A 432 -22.83 24.60 26.70
C HIS A 432 -24.14 23.82 26.47
N VAL A 433 -24.10 22.70 25.74
CA VAL A 433 -25.27 21.83 25.54
C VAL A 433 -25.70 21.18 26.85
N ALA A 434 -24.76 20.68 27.65
CA ALA A 434 -25.04 20.07 28.94
C ALA A 434 -25.65 21.07 29.94
N ASN A 435 -25.18 22.33 29.92
CA ASN A 435 -25.64 23.39 30.81
C ASN A 435 -26.87 24.16 30.29
N GLY A 436 -27.35 23.88 29.07
CA GLY A 436 -28.43 24.63 28.43
C GLY A 436 -28.08 26.08 28.06
N THR A 437 -26.80 26.44 28.02
CA THR A 437 -26.31 27.81 27.74
C THR A 437 -25.79 27.99 26.31
N THR A 438 -26.31 27.22 25.34
CA THR A 438 -25.85 27.25 23.93
C THR A 438 -25.95 28.62 23.27
N ALA A 439 -26.90 29.45 23.69
CA ALA A 439 -27.04 30.84 23.23
C ALA A 439 -25.83 31.74 23.58
N GLU A 440 -25.01 31.34 24.56
CA GLU A 440 -23.83 32.10 24.96
C GLU A 440 -22.63 31.88 24.05
N HIS A 441 -22.59 30.76 23.32
CA HIS A 441 -21.49 30.39 22.45
C HIS A 441 -21.29 31.43 21.34
N PRO A 442 -20.05 31.91 21.08
CA PRO A 442 -19.79 32.98 20.11
C PRO A 442 -20.35 32.70 18.71
N GLY A 443 -20.30 31.44 18.28
CA GLY A 443 -20.88 31.04 16.99
C GLY A 443 -22.39 31.10 16.94
N VAL A 444 -23.09 30.75 18.02
CA VAL A 444 -24.57 30.82 18.09
C VAL A 444 -25.02 32.29 18.16
N LYS A 445 -24.32 33.11 18.95
CA LYS A 445 -24.53 34.58 18.98
C LYS A 445 -24.40 35.18 17.59
N CYS A 446 -23.35 34.80 16.86
CA CYS A 446 -23.12 35.26 15.49
C CYS A 446 -24.26 34.87 14.53
N ILE A 447 -24.88 33.70 14.70
CA ILE A 447 -26.05 33.29 13.90
C ILE A 447 -27.27 34.13 14.28
N ALA A 448 -27.54 34.30 15.57
CA ALA A 448 -28.70 35.05 16.06
C ALA A 448 -28.67 36.53 15.61
N SER A 449 -27.49 37.15 15.65
CA SER A 449 -27.29 38.55 15.27
C SER A 449 -27.11 38.78 13.78
N ASP A 450 -27.15 37.74 12.94
CA ASP A 450 -26.93 37.88 11.50
C ASP A 450 -28.15 38.54 10.82
N PRO A 451 -28.00 39.75 10.23
CA PRO A 451 -29.10 40.42 9.54
C PRO A 451 -29.40 39.83 8.16
N THR A 452 -28.53 38.95 7.63
CA THR A 452 -28.71 38.34 6.31
C THR A 452 -29.60 37.11 6.32
N LEU A 453 -29.97 36.61 7.51
CA LEU A 453 -30.77 35.40 7.69
C LEU A 453 -32.14 35.75 8.25
N ASN A 454 -33.20 35.10 7.76
CA ASN A 454 -34.53 35.16 8.36
C ASN A 454 -34.63 34.23 9.60
N ASP A 455 -35.70 34.35 10.40
CA ASP A 455 -35.84 33.60 11.66
C ASP A 455 -35.86 32.07 11.46
N LYS A 456 -36.41 31.59 10.34
CA LYS A 456 -36.41 30.15 9.99
C LYS A 456 -35.01 29.67 9.64
N GLU A 457 -34.27 30.42 8.82
CA GLU A 457 -32.88 30.14 8.45
C GLU A 457 -31.97 30.16 9.67
N LYS A 458 -32.17 31.12 10.58
CA LYS A 458 -31.46 31.18 11.87
C LYS A 458 -31.71 29.93 12.71
N ALA A 459 -32.96 29.50 12.82
CA ALA A 459 -33.32 28.30 13.58
C ALA A 459 -32.66 27.04 12.97
N GLN A 460 -32.74 26.86 11.65
CA GLN A 460 -32.14 25.72 10.96
C GLN A 460 -30.60 25.73 11.06
N LEU A 461 -29.95 26.88 10.84
CA LEU A 461 -28.49 26.99 10.94
C LEU A 461 -28.01 26.76 12.37
N THR A 462 -28.74 27.30 13.37
CA THR A 462 -28.43 27.08 14.79
C THR A 462 -28.53 25.60 15.15
N ALA A 463 -29.58 24.92 14.71
CA ALA A 463 -29.75 23.48 14.93
C ALA A 463 -28.59 22.68 14.31
N MET A 464 -28.26 22.94 13.04
CA MET A 464 -27.14 22.28 12.36
C MET A 464 -25.80 22.56 13.06
N TYR A 465 -25.55 23.81 13.44
CA TYR A 465 -24.31 24.24 14.08
C TYR A 465 -24.11 23.53 15.43
N ILE A 466 -25.13 23.54 16.30
CA ILE A 466 -25.06 22.92 17.62
C ILE A 466 -24.90 21.40 17.48
N ASP A 467 -25.74 20.74 16.66
CA ASP A 467 -25.68 19.28 16.46
C ASP A 467 -24.31 18.83 15.96
N ALA A 468 -23.78 19.48 14.92
CA ALA A 468 -22.50 19.10 14.34
C ALA A 468 -21.31 19.37 15.27
N VAL A 469 -21.24 20.56 15.88
CA VAL A 469 -20.09 20.97 16.71
C VAL A 469 -20.06 20.20 18.03
N ALA A 470 -21.21 19.86 18.62
CA ALA A 470 -21.27 19.10 19.86
C ALA A 470 -20.99 17.60 19.66
N THR A 471 -21.36 17.04 18.50
CA THR A 471 -21.26 15.59 18.28
C THR A 471 -19.81 15.10 18.22
N LYS A 472 -18.99 15.69 17.34
CA LYS A 472 -17.60 15.26 17.17
C LYS A 472 -16.71 16.37 16.60
N PRO A 473 -15.38 16.29 16.84
CA PRO A 473 -14.42 17.12 16.11
C PRO A 473 -14.45 16.78 14.62
N LEU A 474 -14.51 17.80 13.76
CA LEU A 474 -14.66 17.67 12.30
C LEU A 474 -13.34 17.89 11.55
N SER A 475 -12.54 18.88 11.96
CA SER A 475 -11.29 19.25 11.27
C SER A 475 -10.06 18.45 11.75
N GLN A 476 -10.10 17.13 11.61
CA GLN A 476 -9.07 16.19 12.11
C GLN A 476 -7.99 15.84 11.06
N ILE A 477 -7.31 16.85 10.51
CA ILE A 477 -6.23 16.64 9.52
C ILE A 477 -5.04 15.85 10.07
N LEU A 478 -4.74 15.98 11.38
CA LEU A 478 -3.63 15.30 12.04
C LEU A 478 -3.96 15.04 13.51
N ALA A 479 -4.23 13.78 13.83
CA ALA A 479 -4.39 13.27 15.19
C ALA A 479 -3.12 12.57 15.70
N GLU A 480 -3.12 12.14 16.97
CA GLU A 480 -1.99 11.44 17.60
C GLU A 480 -1.54 10.18 16.83
N GLU A 481 -2.49 9.37 16.37
CA GLU A 481 -2.23 8.16 15.57
C GLU A 481 -1.54 8.49 14.23
N HIS A 482 -1.93 9.60 13.59
CA HIS A 482 -1.27 10.09 12.38
C HIS A 482 0.18 10.49 12.68
N ALA A 483 0.41 11.14 13.83
CA ALA A 483 1.75 11.54 14.26
C ALA A 483 2.62 10.32 14.62
N MET A 484 2.05 9.27 15.23
CA MET A 484 2.71 8.00 15.47
C MET A 484 3.15 7.34 14.15
N TYR A 485 2.21 7.15 13.21
CA TYR A 485 2.53 6.53 11.92
C TYR A 485 3.52 7.37 11.11
N LEU A 486 3.37 8.70 11.10
CA LEU A 486 4.35 9.61 10.47
C LEU A 486 5.75 9.47 11.07
N SER A 487 5.86 9.21 12.37
CA SER A 487 7.15 8.99 13.04
C SER A 487 7.88 7.78 12.47
N MET A 488 7.17 6.67 12.26
CA MET A 488 7.72 5.50 11.56
C MET A 488 8.15 5.83 10.13
N ARG A 489 7.30 6.54 9.37
CA ARG A 489 7.60 6.90 7.98
C ARG A 489 8.83 7.80 7.87
N TRP A 490 8.94 8.79 8.76
CA TRP A 490 10.09 9.68 8.84
C TRP A 490 11.36 8.95 9.22
N ALA A 491 11.26 7.95 10.10
CA ALA A 491 12.35 7.06 10.41
C ALA A 491 12.76 6.23 9.17
N LEU A 492 11.82 5.50 8.56
CA LEU A 492 12.09 4.59 7.44
C LEU A 492 12.77 5.28 6.25
N ASP A 493 12.42 6.53 5.97
CA ASP A 493 12.98 7.29 4.84
C ASP A 493 14.06 8.30 5.24
N GLY A 494 14.41 8.40 6.53
CA GLY A 494 15.48 9.28 7.02
C GLY A 494 15.18 10.77 6.92
N ILE A 495 13.91 11.19 7.08
CA ILE A 495 13.48 12.59 6.94
C ILE A 495 13.92 13.44 8.14
N SER A 496 13.67 12.96 9.35
CA SER A 496 14.04 13.64 10.59
C SER A 496 14.30 12.60 11.69
N VAL A 497 14.46 13.07 12.93
CA VAL A 497 14.46 12.21 14.13
C VAL A 497 13.13 11.47 14.19
N GLY A 498 13.16 10.16 14.45
CA GLY A 498 12.00 9.27 14.27
C GLY A 498 10.70 9.80 14.88
N PHE A 499 10.64 9.94 16.21
CA PHE A 499 9.45 10.41 16.92
C PHE A 499 9.19 11.92 16.88
N ALA A 500 9.83 12.67 15.97
CA ALA A 500 9.62 14.13 15.89
C ALA A 500 8.15 14.52 15.63
N PRO A 501 7.38 13.87 14.74
CA PRO A 501 5.97 14.20 14.56
C PRO A 501 5.14 14.00 15.82
N LEU A 502 5.35 12.88 16.54
CA LEU A 502 4.67 12.58 17.80
C LEU A 502 5.01 13.61 18.89
N ALA A 503 6.30 13.95 19.03
CA ALA A 503 6.74 14.98 19.99
C ALA A 503 6.10 16.35 19.68
N ILE A 504 6.07 16.76 18.40
CA ILE A 504 5.43 18.01 17.99
C ILE A 504 3.93 18.02 18.34
N TYR A 505 3.23 16.90 18.18
CA TYR A 505 1.82 16.78 18.54
C TYR A 505 1.62 16.98 20.05
N HIS A 506 2.38 16.28 20.90
CA HIS A 506 2.26 16.42 22.36
C HIS A 506 2.74 17.78 22.88
N GLU A 507 3.76 18.39 22.28
CA GLU A 507 4.13 19.78 22.58
C GLU A 507 2.97 20.74 22.29
N THR A 508 2.30 20.55 21.15
CA THR A 508 1.15 21.38 20.76
C THR A 508 -0.04 21.15 21.69
N LEU A 509 -0.28 19.90 22.11
CA LEU A 509 -1.32 19.57 23.09
C LEU A 509 -1.04 20.27 24.43
N ALA A 510 0.19 20.19 24.93
CA ALA A 510 0.60 20.87 26.16
C ALA A 510 0.50 22.41 26.05
N GLU A 511 0.83 23.00 24.89
CA GLU A 511 0.57 24.43 24.63
C GLU A 511 -0.93 24.77 24.73
N ALA A 512 -1.81 23.89 24.21
CA ALA A 512 -3.25 24.10 24.30
C ALA A 512 -3.78 23.95 25.74
N GLU A 513 -3.27 23.00 26.51
CA GLU A 513 -3.66 22.83 27.92
C GLU A 513 -3.31 24.06 28.78
N ARG A 514 -2.24 24.78 28.44
CA ARG A 514 -1.91 26.09 29.05
C ARG A 514 -2.77 27.25 28.57
N GLY A 515 -3.77 27.00 27.72
CA GLY A 515 -4.68 28.00 27.17
C GLY A 515 -4.13 28.81 25.99
N GLU A 516 -2.93 28.49 25.48
CA GLU A 516 -2.33 29.25 24.37
C GLU A 516 -3.10 29.14 23.06
N TRP A 517 -3.97 28.12 22.92
CA TRP A 517 -4.75 27.88 21.72
C TRP A 517 -5.66 29.04 21.34
N LYS A 518 -6.13 29.82 22.32
CA LYS A 518 -6.91 31.05 22.09
C LYS A 518 -6.14 32.07 21.26
N ASN A 519 -4.82 32.16 21.47
CA ASN A 519 -3.95 33.07 20.72
C ASN A 519 -3.67 32.58 19.29
N TRP A 520 -3.92 31.29 19.00
CA TRP A 520 -3.70 30.74 17.66
C TRP A 520 -4.77 31.18 16.67
N LEU A 521 -5.97 31.51 17.17
CA LEU A 521 -7.08 32.06 16.38
C LEU A 521 -6.78 33.47 15.85
N SER A 522 -5.81 34.21 16.41
CA SER A 522 -5.57 35.62 16.07
C SER A 522 -4.17 35.94 15.50
N ALA A 523 -3.10 35.21 15.83
CA ALA A 523 -1.73 35.66 15.46
C ALA A 523 -0.64 34.60 15.20
N LYS A 524 -0.89 33.28 15.34
CA LYS A 524 0.18 32.24 15.22
C LYS A 524 0.23 31.46 13.89
N PHE A 525 -0.51 31.87 12.85
CA PHE A 525 -0.56 31.18 11.54
C PHE A 525 0.18 31.93 10.42
N PRO A 526 0.57 31.26 9.32
CA PRO A 526 1.12 31.93 8.14
C PRO A 526 0.15 32.99 7.57
N ALA A 527 0.72 34.05 6.98
CA ALA A 527 -0.06 35.10 6.34
C ALA A 527 -0.85 34.58 5.11
N LEU A 528 -2.01 35.18 4.87
CA LEU A 528 -2.82 34.97 3.68
C LEU A 528 -2.12 35.54 2.45
N ASN A 529 -2.46 35.05 1.25
CA ASN A 529 -1.92 35.60 0.01
C ASN A 529 -2.30 37.09 -0.17
N LYS A 530 -3.50 37.50 0.26
CA LYS A 530 -3.96 38.90 0.23
C LYS A 530 -3.14 39.80 1.16
N GLU A 531 -2.92 39.38 2.40
CA GLU A 531 -2.11 40.13 3.38
C GLU A 531 -0.68 40.34 2.89
N LEU A 532 -0.09 39.33 2.26
CA LEU A 532 1.24 39.47 1.66
C LEU A 532 1.24 40.51 0.54
N VAL A 533 0.23 40.51 -0.33
CA VAL A 533 0.09 41.51 -1.41
C VAL A 533 -0.06 42.92 -0.84
N GLU A 534 -0.86 43.08 0.22
CA GLU A 534 -1.03 44.36 0.92
C GLU A 534 0.28 44.87 1.56
N GLN A 535 1.14 43.96 2.02
CA GLN A 535 2.49 44.26 2.50
C GLN A 535 3.51 44.50 1.37
N GLY A 536 3.08 44.48 0.10
CA GLY A 536 3.97 44.58 -1.07
C GLY A 536 4.83 43.33 -1.32
N ILE A 537 4.53 42.23 -0.64
CA ILE A 537 5.21 40.94 -0.77
C ILE A 537 4.48 40.09 -1.80
N ARG A 538 5.18 39.69 -2.86
CA ARG A 538 4.63 38.78 -3.86
C ARG A 538 4.43 37.37 -3.27
N PRO A 539 3.19 36.83 -3.21
CA PRO A 539 2.93 35.57 -2.54
C PRO A 539 3.43 34.34 -3.32
N MET A 540 3.28 34.36 -4.65
CA MET A 540 3.61 33.22 -5.51
C MET A 540 4.98 33.36 -6.18
N PRO A 541 5.78 32.27 -6.28
CA PRO A 541 7.09 32.28 -6.92
C PRO A 541 6.99 32.57 -8.43
N THR A 542 8.09 33.03 -9.04
CA THR A 542 8.15 33.29 -10.49
C THR A 542 8.18 31.95 -11.24
N ALA A 543 7.90 31.98 -12.54
CA ALA A 543 8.13 30.82 -13.40
C ALA A 543 9.56 30.28 -13.24
N ALA A 544 10.58 31.15 -13.18
CA ALA A 544 11.97 30.77 -12.98
C ALA A 544 12.24 30.08 -11.63
N GLU A 545 11.68 30.60 -10.54
CA GLU A 545 11.79 30.00 -9.19
C GLU A 545 11.03 28.68 -9.05
N SER A 546 10.06 28.45 -9.94
CA SER A 546 9.23 27.23 -9.98
C SER A 546 9.86 26.12 -10.82
N ILE A 547 10.95 26.38 -11.56
CA ILE A 547 11.62 25.38 -12.39
C ILE A 547 12.27 24.34 -11.48
N THR A 548 11.88 23.08 -11.65
CA THR A 548 12.48 21.97 -10.89
C THR A 548 13.95 21.82 -11.28
N PRO A 549 14.91 21.94 -10.34
CA PRO A 549 16.31 21.77 -10.67
C PRO A 549 16.63 20.32 -11.04
N GLN A 550 17.63 20.12 -11.91
CA GLN A 550 18.09 18.79 -12.27
C GLN A 550 18.68 18.07 -11.05
N ALA A 551 18.44 16.76 -10.97
CA ALA A 551 19.04 15.92 -9.93
C ALA A 551 20.57 16.01 -9.93
N ARG A 552 21.15 15.92 -8.73
CA ARG A 552 22.58 15.73 -8.50
C ARG A 552 22.86 14.33 -8.00
N PHE A 553 24.10 13.87 -8.15
CA PHE A 553 24.50 12.52 -7.82
C PHE A 553 25.70 12.51 -6.91
N HIS A 554 25.68 11.71 -5.86
CA HIS A 554 26.85 11.49 -5.01
C HIS A 554 27.32 10.05 -5.16
N PRO A 555 28.56 9.79 -5.59
CA PRO A 555 29.10 8.43 -5.61
C PRO A 555 29.31 7.93 -4.18
N ILE A 556 28.91 6.69 -3.89
CA ILE A 556 29.20 6.04 -2.59
C ILE A 556 30.65 5.58 -2.57
N LEU A 557 31.13 5.07 -3.69
CA LEU A 557 32.48 4.55 -3.82
C LEU A 557 33.44 5.63 -4.32
N LYS A 558 34.73 5.50 -3.98
CA LYS A 558 35.78 6.45 -4.40
C LYS A 558 35.91 6.52 -5.94
N ALA A 559 36.45 7.63 -6.44
CA ALA A 559 36.57 7.92 -7.87
C ALA A 559 37.42 6.90 -8.65
N ASP A 560 38.27 6.14 -7.96
CA ASP A 560 39.22 5.16 -8.53
C ASP A 560 38.59 3.77 -8.73
N LEU A 561 37.26 3.69 -8.77
CA LEU A 561 36.56 2.43 -8.92
C LEU A 561 36.89 1.80 -10.28
N ASP A 562 37.54 0.64 -10.25
CA ASP A 562 37.67 -0.19 -11.44
C ASP A 562 36.28 -0.70 -11.86
N VAL A 563 35.74 -0.03 -12.89
CA VAL A 563 34.43 -0.35 -13.48
C VAL A 563 34.39 -1.81 -13.93
N GLN A 564 35.51 -2.38 -14.38
CA GLN A 564 35.56 -3.76 -14.84
C GLN A 564 35.37 -4.74 -13.68
N SER A 565 36.20 -4.63 -12.63
CA SER A 565 36.07 -5.44 -11.41
C SER A 565 34.70 -5.30 -10.75
N PHE A 566 34.17 -4.08 -10.68
CA PHE A 566 32.86 -3.82 -10.07
C PHE A 566 31.70 -4.46 -10.85
N VAL A 567 31.75 -4.45 -12.19
CA VAL A 567 30.75 -5.12 -13.03
C VAL A 567 30.82 -6.64 -12.86
N GLN A 568 32.01 -7.20 -12.65
CA GLN A 568 32.21 -8.65 -12.46
C GLN A 568 31.74 -9.15 -11.09
N THR A 569 32.03 -8.39 -10.03
CA THR A 569 31.67 -8.74 -8.65
C THR A 569 30.19 -8.54 -8.35
N ASN A 570 29.51 -7.63 -9.05
CA ASN A 570 28.07 -7.34 -8.89
C ASN A 570 27.63 -7.21 -7.42
N PRO A 571 28.27 -6.33 -6.62
CA PRO A 571 27.89 -6.14 -5.23
C PRO A 571 26.47 -5.53 -5.14
N LYS A 572 25.76 -5.85 -4.07
CA LYS A 572 24.52 -5.18 -3.68
C LYS A 572 24.81 -4.13 -2.61
N LEU A 573 23.94 -3.13 -2.50
CA LEU A 573 24.11 -2.09 -1.47
C LEU A 573 24.02 -2.67 -0.06
N SER A 574 23.19 -3.70 0.14
CA SER A 574 23.02 -4.42 1.40
C SER A 574 24.31 -5.06 1.91
N ASP A 575 25.24 -5.39 1.02
CA ASP A 575 26.47 -6.10 1.36
C ASP A 575 27.46 -5.22 2.14
N PHE A 576 27.27 -3.89 2.07
CA PHE A 576 28.06 -2.91 2.84
C PHE A 576 27.41 -2.53 4.17
N TRP A 577 26.22 -3.04 4.46
CA TRP A 577 25.51 -2.69 5.68
C TRP A 577 25.95 -3.59 6.83
N VAL A 578 26.27 -2.96 7.95
CA VAL A 578 26.48 -3.62 9.24
C VAL A 578 25.39 -3.13 10.17
N ARG A 579 24.84 -4.04 10.99
CA ARG A 579 23.82 -3.67 11.95
C ARG A 579 24.39 -2.64 12.95
N PRO A 580 23.76 -1.48 13.13
CA PRO A 580 24.17 -0.53 14.16
C PRO A 580 23.77 -1.05 15.55
N PHE A 581 24.62 -0.80 16.55
CA PHE A 581 24.30 -0.99 17.96
C PHE A 581 23.29 0.07 18.42
N ASP A 582 22.31 -0.33 19.23
CA ASP A 582 21.35 0.58 19.84
C ASP A 582 21.08 0.30 21.33
N GLU A 583 20.24 1.12 21.94
CA GLU A 583 19.95 1.07 23.39
C GLU A 583 19.28 -0.24 23.85
N THR A 584 18.78 -1.07 22.93
CA THR A 584 18.26 -2.40 23.28
C THR A 584 19.35 -3.48 23.28
N ASP A 585 20.56 -3.18 22.82
CA ASP A 585 21.72 -4.08 22.82
C ASP A 585 22.53 -4.02 24.14
N VAL A 586 21.85 -3.76 25.26
CA VAL A 586 22.50 -3.74 26.60
C VAL A 586 22.93 -5.14 27.03
N LEU A 587 22.20 -6.14 26.56
CA LEU A 587 22.48 -7.55 26.81
C LEU A 587 23.25 -8.14 25.63
N GLU A 588 24.13 -9.11 25.91
CA GLU A 588 24.74 -9.94 24.88
C GLU A 588 23.65 -10.60 24.02
N ALA A 589 23.97 -10.93 22.78
CA ALA A 589 22.97 -11.37 21.79
C ALA A 589 22.13 -12.56 22.29
N ASP A 590 22.74 -13.48 23.02
CA ASP A 590 22.10 -14.68 23.55
C ASP A 590 21.11 -14.39 24.70
N PHE A 591 21.27 -13.26 25.39
CA PHE A 591 20.38 -12.83 26.48
C PHE A 591 19.41 -11.73 26.05
N ASN A 592 19.46 -11.30 24.78
CA ASN A 592 18.64 -10.21 24.29
C ASN A 592 17.34 -10.72 23.64
N PRO A 593 16.18 -10.56 24.29
CA PRO A 593 14.90 -11.07 23.76
C PRO A 593 14.44 -10.33 22.50
N PHE A 594 15.06 -9.20 22.15
CA PHE A 594 14.71 -8.41 20.97
C PHE A 594 15.51 -8.81 19.74
N LEU A 595 16.48 -9.73 19.87
CA LEU A 595 17.33 -10.19 18.78
C LEU A 595 16.96 -11.60 18.35
N GLU A 596 16.96 -11.81 17.04
CA GLU A 596 16.87 -13.12 16.43
C GLU A 596 18.09 -13.33 15.53
N THR A 597 18.63 -14.55 15.58
CA THR A 597 19.67 -15.00 14.66
C THR A 597 19.00 -15.55 13.40
N ALA A 598 19.10 -14.83 12.30
CA ALA A 598 18.52 -15.22 11.03
C ALA A 598 19.61 -15.70 10.05
N HIS A 599 19.31 -16.73 9.28
CA HIS A 599 20.19 -17.19 8.21
C HIS A 599 20.00 -16.34 6.95
N LEU A 600 21.10 -16.03 6.26
CA LEU A 600 21.03 -15.29 4.99
C LEU A 600 20.41 -16.11 3.85
N THR A 601 20.51 -17.43 3.94
CA THR A 601 19.98 -18.39 2.97
C THR A 601 18.95 -19.30 3.63
N GLN A 602 17.84 -19.56 2.93
CA GLN A 602 16.74 -20.38 3.42
C GLN A 602 16.07 -21.12 2.27
N ALA A 603 15.67 -22.37 2.50
CA ALA A 603 14.96 -23.20 1.53
C ALA A 603 13.51 -23.40 2.02
N PRO A 604 12.50 -22.96 1.25
CA PRO A 604 11.12 -23.04 1.69
C PRO A 604 10.62 -24.48 1.68
N VAL A 605 10.05 -24.91 2.80
CA VAL A 605 9.30 -26.14 2.97
C VAL A 605 7.82 -25.81 2.87
N LYS A 606 7.11 -26.49 1.97
CA LYS A 606 5.67 -26.35 1.79
C LYS A 606 5.01 -27.68 2.07
N ALA A 607 3.93 -27.65 2.82
CA ALA A 607 3.11 -28.81 3.10
C ALA A 607 1.63 -28.45 3.01
N ILE A 608 0.80 -29.43 2.65
CA ILE A 608 -0.64 -29.37 2.87
C ILE A 608 -0.91 -30.10 4.19
N ALA A 609 -1.36 -29.36 5.19
CA ALA A 609 -1.76 -29.89 6.49
C ALA A 609 -3.28 -30.02 6.54
N SER A 610 -3.78 -31.10 7.14
CA SER A 610 -5.21 -31.34 7.33
C SER A 610 -5.52 -31.88 8.72
N CYS A 611 -6.64 -31.47 9.31
CA CYS A 611 -7.09 -31.96 10.61
C CYS A 611 -8.62 -31.93 10.75
N LEU A 612 -9.14 -32.67 11.73
CA LEU A 612 -10.51 -32.56 12.20
C LEU A 612 -10.55 -31.61 13.40
N PHE A 613 -11.45 -30.63 13.33
CA PHE A 613 -11.68 -29.62 14.35
C PHE A 613 -13.11 -29.71 14.85
N ASP A 614 -13.28 -29.82 16.16
CA ASP A 614 -14.59 -29.87 16.81
C ASP A 614 -15.01 -28.47 17.24
N VAL A 615 -16.16 -28.01 16.72
CA VAL A 615 -16.66 -26.65 16.94
C VAL A 615 -17.16 -26.46 18.37
N ASP A 616 -17.71 -27.50 18.99
CA ASP A 616 -18.31 -27.42 20.33
C ASP A 616 -17.24 -27.29 21.44
N SER A 617 -16.11 -27.99 21.26
CA SER A 617 -14.99 -28.02 22.21
C SER A 617 -13.84 -27.08 21.87
N TYR A 618 -13.92 -26.38 20.73
CA TYR A 618 -12.88 -25.48 20.20
C TYR A 618 -11.50 -26.12 20.12
N ARG A 619 -11.43 -27.41 19.75
CA ARG A 619 -10.17 -28.18 19.75
C ARG A 619 -10.01 -29.04 18.50
N ILE A 620 -8.76 -29.24 18.12
CA ILE A 620 -8.38 -30.26 17.13
C ILE A 620 -8.59 -31.64 17.77
N THR A 621 -9.37 -32.50 17.12
CA THR A 621 -9.72 -33.84 17.62
C THR A 621 -8.95 -34.97 16.92
N SER A 622 -8.27 -34.69 15.80
CA SER A 622 -7.38 -35.63 15.11
C SER A 622 -5.92 -35.23 15.21
N SER A 623 -5.00 -36.18 14.94
CA SER A 623 -3.63 -35.80 14.56
C SER A 623 -3.64 -35.05 13.24
N VAL A 624 -2.72 -34.11 13.05
CA VAL A 624 -2.56 -33.38 11.78
C VAL A 624 -1.94 -34.32 10.74
N ALA A 625 -2.59 -34.46 9.58
CA ALA A 625 -2.07 -35.20 8.44
C ALA A 625 -1.31 -34.26 7.49
N ILE A 626 -0.22 -34.75 6.90
CA ILE A 626 0.63 -34.00 5.96
C ILE A 626 0.67 -34.76 4.62
N ASP A 627 0.00 -34.20 3.60
CA ASP A 627 -0.26 -34.93 2.34
C ASP A 627 0.77 -34.65 1.24
N ASP A 628 1.21 -33.39 1.06
CA ASP A 628 2.13 -32.98 -0.02
C ASP A 628 3.29 -32.14 0.49
N LEU A 629 4.31 -32.82 1.06
CA LEU A 629 5.53 -32.20 1.56
C LEU A 629 6.55 -31.96 0.43
N GLN A 630 6.95 -30.70 0.26
CA GLN A 630 7.92 -30.28 -0.76
C GLN A 630 8.97 -29.32 -0.18
N VAL A 631 10.22 -29.46 -0.61
CA VAL A 631 11.31 -28.52 -0.30
C VAL A 631 11.76 -27.85 -1.59
N ASP A 632 11.62 -26.52 -1.69
CA ASP A 632 11.81 -25.73 -2.92
C ASP A 632 11.15 -26.38 -4.17
N GLY A 633 9.96 -26.94 -3.99
CA GLY A 633 9.18 -27.60 -5.03
C GLY A 633 9.63 -29.03 -5.40
N LEU A 634 10.59 -29.62 -4.69
CA LEU A 634 10.93 -31.04 -4.81
C LEU A 634 10.19 -31.86 -3.74
N LYS A 635 9.57 -32.96 -4.16
CA LYS A 635 9.02 -33.95 -3.23
C LYS A 635 10.13 -34.61 -2.44
N VAL A 636 9.92 -34.77 -1.13
CA VAL A 636 10.86 -35.45 -0.25
C VAL A 636 10.64 -36.96 -0.36
N SER A 637 11.66 -37.69 -0.84
CA SER A 637 11.64 -39.14 -1.01
C SER A 637 12.21 -39.90 0.19
N ASN A 638 13.13 -39.28 0.94
CA ASN A 638 13.75 -39.90 2.11
C ASN A 638 12.74 -39.96 3.28
N THR A 639 12.43 -41.18 3.74
CA THR A 639 11.37 -41.44 4.73
C THR A 639 11.68 -40.85 6.11
N LYS A 640 12.94 -40.86 6.56
CA LYS A 640 13.34 -40.26 7.85
C LYS A 640 13.24 -38.74 7.78
N LEU A 641 13.70 -38.13 6.68
CA LEU A 641 13.57 -36.69 6.47
C LEU A 641 12.10 -36.26 6.40
N GLN A 642 11.27 -37.01 5.67
CA GLN A 642 9.84 -36.76 5.57
C GLN A 642 9.16 -36.82 6.94
N LYS A 643 9.45 -37.83 7.77
CA LYS A 643 8.92 -37.93 9.13
C LYS A 643 9.32 -36.74 10.01
N ARG A 644 10.58 -36.31 9.94
CA ARG A 644 11.08 -35.16 10.72
C ARG A 644 10.39 -33.87 10.31
N LEU A 645 10.33 -33.58 9.00
CA LEU A 645 9.69 -32.38 8.48
C LEU A 645 8.16 -32.40 8.72
N ASN A 646 7.50 -33.56 8.58
CA ASN A 646 6.07 -33.66 8.89
C ASN A 646 5.76 -33.24 10.33
N LYS A 647 6.59 -33.64 11.30
CA LYS A 647 6.45 -33.22 12.69
C LYS A 647 6.61 -31.71 12.85
N GLU A 648 7.60 -31.11 12.20
CA GLU A 648 7.78 -29.64 12.23
C GLU A 648 6.59 -28.91 11.60
N MET A 649 6.06 -29.42 10.49
CA MET A 649 4.91 -28.82 9.81
C MET A 649 3.62 -28.93 10.63
N ASP A 650 3.43 -30.06 11.34
CA ASP A 650 2.35 -30.26 12.31
C ASP A 650 2.43 -29.23 13.44
N ASP A 651 3.60 -29.05 14.06
CA ASP A 651 3.82 -28.08 15.13
C ASP A 651 3.55 -26.64 14.64
N VAL A 652 3.95 -26.30 13.41
CA VAL A 652 3.68 -24.98 12.82
C VAL A 652 2.19 -24.76 12.60
N PHE A 653 1.50 -25.73 12.00
CA PHE A 653 0.05 -25.66 11.77
C PHE A 653 -0.71 -25.48 13.09
N THR A 654 -0.43 -26.34 14.07
CA THR A 654 -1.10 -26.35 15.37
C THR A 654 -0.90 -25.01 16.09
N ARG A 655 0.31 -24.45 16.07
CA ARG A 655 0.59 -23.15 16.69
C ARG A 655 -0.17 -22.02 16.00
N GLN A 656 -0.07 -21.92 14.68
CA GLN A 656 -0.77 -20.87 13.91
C GLN A 656 -2.28 -20.95 14.12
N PHE A 657 -2.84 -22.16 14.14
CA PHE A 657 -4.26 -22.35 14.33
C PHE A 657 -4.71 -22.00 15.76
N ASN A 658 -3.94 -22.38 16.78
CA ASN A 658 -4.25 -22.00 18.17
C ASN A 658 -4.17 -20.49 18.39
N ASP A 659 -3.16 -19.79 17.83
CA ASP A 659 -3.07 -18.33 17.93
C ASP A 659 -4.30 -17.62 17.31
N VAL A 660 -4.85 -18.20 16.25
CA VAL A 660 -6.10 -17.73 15.62
C VAL A 660 -7.30 -17.97 16.53
N LEU A 661 -7.41 -19.16 17.12
CA LEU A 661 -8.49 -19.49 18.05
C LEU A 661 -8.47 -18.60 19.30
N ASP A 662 -7.31 -18.34 19.87
CA ASP A 662 -7.15 -17.47 21.04
C ASP A 662 -7.67 -16.05 20.73
N LYS A 663 -7.30 -15.49 19.57
CA LYS A 663 -7.80 -14.19 19.10
C LYS A 663 -9.30 -14.18 18.83
N LEU A 664 -9.89 -15.32 18.45
CA LEU A 664 -11.33 -15.46 18.17
C LEU A 664 -12.17 -15.63 19.43
N SER A 665 -11.63 -16.31 20.45
CA SER A 665 -12.32 -16.53 21.73
C SER A 665 -12.68 -15.20 22.43
N GLU A 666 -11.95 -14.13 22.14
CA GLU A 666 -12.24 -12.77 22.63
C GLU A 666 -13.37 -12.05 21.87
N LYS A 667 -13.74 -12.49 20.65
CA LYS A 667 -14.58 -11.71 19.71
C LYS A 667 -15.91 -12.37 19.30
N ILE A 668 -16.05 -13.71 19.35
CA ILE A 668 -17.21 -14.41 18.74
C ILE A 668 -18.12 -15.03 19.81
N LEU A 669 -19.44 -14.82 19.67
CA LEU A 669 -20.48 -15.27 20.61
C LEU A 669 -21.32 -16.49 20.13
N SER A 670 -21.09 -17.05 18.94
CA SER A 670 -21.87 -18.23 18.44
C SER A 670 -21.11 -19.16 17.46
N ASP A 671 -21.44 -20.45 17.48
CA ASP A 671 -20.84 -21.50 16.63
C ASP A 671 -21.03 -21.25 15.13
N LYS A 672 -22.19 -20.74 14.74
CA LYS A 672 -22.49 -20.41 13.33
C LYS A 672 -21.57 -19.31 12.80
N ALA A 673 -21.31 -18.30 13.62
CA ALA A 673 -20.39 -17.22 13.28
C ALA A 673 -18.93 -17.70 13.19
N LEU A 674 -18.53 -18.67 14.03
CA LEU A 674 -17.21 -19.29 13.95
C LEU A 674 -17.03 -20.05 12.62
N VAL A 675 -18.01 -20.86 12.21
CA VAL A 675 -17.96 -21.63 10.95
C VAL A 675 -17.91 -20.70 9.74
N GLU A 676 -18.77 -19.67 9.69
CA GLU A 676 -18.75 -18.66 8.63
C GLU A 676 -17.41 -17.92 8.57
N TYR A 677 -16.83 -17.59 9.72
CA TYR A 677 -15.53 -16.94 9.81
C TYR A 677 -14.40 -17.83 9.31
N LEU A 678 -14.28 -19.07 9.80
CA LEU A 678 -13.26 -20.02 9.36
C LEU A 678 -13.35 -20.26 7.84
N THR A 679 -14.57 -20.29 7.29
CA THR A 679 -14.80 -20.43 5.83
C THR A 679 -14.37 -19.18 5.06
N SER A 680 -14.39 -18.00 5.69
CA SER A 680 -13.98 -16.73 5.09
C SER A 680 -12.46 -16.51 5.08
N LEU A 681 -11.70 -17.27 5.87
CA LEU A 681 -10.26 -17.12 6.00
C LEU A 681 -9.52 -17.46 4.69
N PRO A 682 -8.72 -16.53 4.15
CA PRO A 682 -7.96 -16.79 2.94
C PRO A 682 -6.89 -17.86 3.21
N GLY A 683 -6.88 -18.92 2.38
CA GLY A 683 -5.88 -20.00 2.47
C GLY A 683 -6.28 -21.18 3.37
N LEU A 684 -7.43 -21.11 4.04
CA LEU A 684 -8.02 -22.22 4.80
C LEU A 684 -9.16 -22.83 4.00
N THR A 685 -9.13 -24.14 3.77
CA THR A 685 -10.21 -24.90 3.17
C THR A 685 -11.00 -25.57 4.28
N VAL A 686 -12.29 -25.24 4.38
CA VAL A 686 -13.19 -25.76 5.41
C VAL A 686 -14.27 -26.61 4.76
N SER A 687 -14.43 -27.84 5.22
CA SER A 687 -15.52 -28.74 4.81
C SER A 687 -16.12 -29.41 6.03
N ARG A 688 -17.43 -29.67 6.04
CA ARG A 688 -18.06 -30.42 7.14
C ARG A 688 -17.67 -31.90 7.06
N ALA A 689 -17.30 -32.49 8.19
CA ALA A 689 -17.06 -33.91 8.32
C ALA A 689 -18.22 -34.56 9.09
N GLU A 690 -18.80 -35.64 8.56
CA GLU A 690 -19.81 -36.43 9.28
C GLU A 690 -19.15 -37.58 10.06
N PRO A 691 -19.63 -37.91 11.29
CA PRO A 691 -20.76 -37.34 12.04
C PRO A 691 -20.34 -36.27 13.07
N GLY A 692 -21.18 -35.25 13.30
CA GLY A 692 -21.02 -34.25 14.37
C GLY A 692 -20.87 -32.79 13.90
N ASN A 693 -20.63 -31.85 14.83
CA ASN A 693 -20.30 -30.46 14.55
C ASN A 693 -18.79 -30.30 14.28
N THR A 694 -18.25 -31.19 13.44
CA THR A 694 -16.83 -31.35 13.20
C THR A 694 -16.48 -30.82 11.80
N LEU A 695 -15.44 -30.00 11.71
CA LEU A 695 -14.93 -29.43 10.47
C LEU A 695 -13.63 -30.13 10.07
N HIS A 696 -13.53 -30.53 8.81
CA HIS A 696 -12.26 -30.86 8.19
C HIS A 696 -11.62 -29.57 7.68
N LEU A 697 -10.46 -29.23 8.25
CA LEU A 697 -9.68 -28.04 7.94
C LEU A 697 -8.45 -28.45 7.16
N SER A 698 -8.14 -27.75 6.07
CA SER A 698 -6.89 -27.92 5.34
C SER A 698 -6.26 -26.59 4.96
N ALA A 699 -4.96 -26.45 5.22
CA ALA A 699 -4.20 -25.24 4.91
C ALA A 699 -2.83 -25.57 4.31
N ILE A 700 -2.32 -24.63 3.52
CA ILE A 700 -0.92 -24.66 3.07
C ILE A 700 -0.07 -24.06 4.18
N VAL A 701 0.84 -24.85 4.71
CA VAL A 701 1.77 -24.45 5.76
C VAL A 701 3.15 -24.27 5.15
N THR A 702 3.85 -23.23 5.57
CA THR A 702 5.20 -22.92 5.08
C THR A 702 6.18 -22.78 6.23
N ALA A 703 7.29 -23.51 6.16
CA ALA A 703 8.44 -23.37 7.03
C ALA A 703 9.70 -23.16 6.17
N ASP A 704 10.84 -22.89 6.79
CA ASP A 704 12.11 -22.65 6.09
C ASP A 704 13.21 -23.51 6.70
N ILE A 705 14.02 -24.16 5.86
CA ILE A 705 15.26 -24.83 6.28
C ILE A 705 16.39 -23.79 6.25
N PRO A 706 16.95 -23.40 7.40
CA PRO A 706 17.96 -22.35 7.44
C PRO A 706 19.31 -22.82 6.90
N GLY A 707 20.03 -21.93 6.20
CA GLY A 707 21.37 -22.19 5.67
C GLY A 707 21.43 -23.02 4.39
N LEU A 708 20.28 -23.34 3.79
CA LEU A 708 20.15 -24.13 2.56
C LEU A 708 19.47 -23.31 1.48
N THR A 709 19.99 -23.31 0.26
CA THR A 709 19.30 -22.72 -0.90
C THR A 709 19.48 -23.55 -2.15
N ARG A 710 18.62 -23.33 -3.15
CA ARG A 710 18.73 -23.95 -4.46
C ARG A 710 19.06 -22.92 -5.53
N GLU A 711 20.32 -22.91 -5.95
CA GLU A 711 20.84 -21.95 -6.93
C GLU A 711 20.56 -22.41 -8.36
N SER A 712 20.21 -21.47 -9.25
CA SER A 712 20.04 -21.75 -10.68
C SER A 712 21.35 -21.53 -11.42
N LEU A 713 22.01 -22.61 -11.82
CA LEU A 713 23.31 -22.58 -12.48
C LEU A 713 23.18 -22.74 -14.00
N PRO A 714 23.97 -22.02 -14.82
CA PRO A 714 23.98 -22.19 -16.27
C PRO A 714 24.36 -23.62 -16.67
N ALA A 715 23.60 -24.22 -17.59
CA ALA A 715 23.80 -25.59 -18.03
C ALA A 715 23.64 -25.70 -19.56
N GLY A 716 24.41 -24.89 -20.30
CA GLY A 716 24.35 -24.84 -21.77
C GLY A 716 23.13 -24.11 -22.37
N VAL A 717 22.87 -24.34 -23.66
CA VAL A 717 21.79 -23.67 -24.43
C VAL A 717 20.72 -24.64 -24.91
N ARG A 718 19.47 -24.18 -25.05
CA ARG A 718 18.32 -24.94 -25.58
C ARG A 718 18.15 -24.75 -27.08
N VAL A 719 17.45 -25.70 -27.73
CA VAL A 719 17.11 -25.63 -29.17
C VAL A 719 16.07 -24.54 -29.46
N LYS A 720 15.01 -24.48 -28.65
CA LYS A 720 13.89 -23.54 -28.85
C LYS A 720 13.95 -22.41 -27.85
N ALA A 721 13.97 -21.17 -28.32
CA ALA A 721 13.92 -20.00 -27.47
C ALA A 721 12.68 -20.01 -26.55
N ILE A 722 12.86 -19.69 -25.27
CA ILE A 722 11.73 -19.34 -24.41
C ILE A 722 11.18 -18.00 -24.91
N LYS A 723 9.86 -17.96 -25.17
CA LYS A 723 9.13 -16.70 -25.39
C LYS A 723 9.19 -15.89 -24.10
N HIS A 724 10.08 -14.90 -24.06
CA HIS A 724 10.05 -13.90 -23.00
C HIS A 724 8.72 -13.14 -23.11
N ARG A 725 8.14 -12.70 -21.97
CA ARG A 725 6.88 -11.90 -21.81
C ARG A 725 6.77 -10.59 -22.63
N LEU A 726 7.66 -10.37 -23.60
CA LEU A 726 7.76 -9.24 -24.51
C LEU A 726 8.13 -9.76 -25.91
N SER A 727 7.52 -10.85 -26.39
CA SER A 727 7.92 -11.46 -27.66
C SER A 727 7.27 -10.79 -28.87
N SER A 728 6.05 -10.28 -28.76
CA SER A 728 5.41 -9.59 -29.89
C SER A 728 5.88 -8.14 -29.98
N GLU A 729 6.11 -7.69 -31.21
CA GLU A 729 6.44 -6.29 -31.51
C GLU A 729 5.29 -5.36 -31.11
N THR A 730 4.05 -5.82 -31.23
CA THR A 730 2.84 -5.10 -30.83
C THR A 730 2.70 -4.92 -29.32
N GLU A 731 3.05 -5.92 -28.49
CA GLU A 731 3.11 -5.78 -27.03
C GLU A 731 4.27 -4.90 -26.60
N ARG A 732 5.40 -4.93 -27.33
CA ARG A 732 6.52 -4.02 -27.09
C ARG A 732 6.16 -2.59 -27.41
N LEU A 733 5.50 -2.34 -28.54
CA LEU A 733 4.99 -1.02 -28.93
C LEU A 733 3.93 -0.57 -27.94
N SER A 734 2.93 -1.39 -27.61
CA SER A 734 1.92 -1.10 -26.57
C SER A 734 2.54 -0.78 -25.21
N LYS A 735 3.51 -1.57 -24.75
CA LYS A 735 4.19 -1.34 -23.47
C LYS A 735 5.15 -0.15 -23.55
N TYR A 736 5.83 0.05 -24.67
CA TYR A 736 6.67 1.21 -24.93
C TYR A 736 5.83 2.48 -25.06
N GLU A 737 4.65 2.46 -25.65
CA GLU A 737 3.70 3.57 -25.70
C GLU A 737 3.11 3.86 -24.31
N LYS A 738 2.91 2.80 -23.50
CA LYS A 738 2.50 2.92 -22.08
C LYS A 738 3.63 3.38 -21.16
N THR A 739 4.90 3.12 -21.48
CA THR A 739 6.09 3.41 -20.61
C THR A 739 7.00 4.50 -21.15
N ALA A 740 6.87 4.88 -22.42
CA ALA A 740 7.52 6.04 -23.00
C ALA A 740 7.00 7.22 -22.21
N ARG A 741 7.94 7.98 -21.65
CA ARG A 741 7.62 9.26 -21.03
C ARG A 741 6.82 10.03 -22.07
N LYS A 742 5.53 10.29 -21.80
CA LYS A 742 4.75 11.27 -22.55
C LYS A 742 5.47 12.59 -22.36
N ARG A 743 6.36 12.91 -23.29
CA ARG A 743 7.00 14.22 -23.38
C ARG A 743 5.88 15.16 -23.80
N SER A 744 5.59 16.18 -22.99
CA SER A 744 4.68 17.22 -23.42
C SER A 744 5.35 17.95 -24.59
N LEU A 745 4.78 17.75 -25.77
CA LEU A 745 5.11 18.55 -26.94
C LEU A 745 4.24 19.80 -26.83
N VAL A 746 4.83 20.89 -26.37
CA VAL A 746 4.15 22.18 -26.33
C VAL A 746 4.29 22.81 -27.70
N LYS A 747 3.15 23.09 -28.35
CA LYS A 747 3.12 23.80 -29.63
C LYS A 747 3.40 25.27 -29.34
N GLN A 748 4.51 25.78 -29.84
CA GLN A 748 4.89 27.19 -29.74
C GLN A 748 4.03 28.02 -30.69
N ALA A 749 4.02 29.34 -30.50
CA ALA A 749 3.23 30.26 -31.31
C ALA A 749 3.62 30.25 -32.81
N ASP A 750 4.85 29.84 -33.11
CA ASP A 750 5.40 29.62 -34.46
C ASP A 750 5.00 28.25 -35.07
N GLY A 751 4.22 27.45 -34.36
CA GLY A 751 3.79 26.11 -34.77
C GLY A 751 4.82 25.00 -34.50
N THR A 752 6.03 25.32 -34.03
CA THR A 752 7.04 24.33 -33.68
C THR A 752 6.69 23.62 -32.37
N LYS A 753 7.20 22.40 -32.16
CA LYS A 753 6.92 21.61 -30.96
C LYS A 753 8.15 21.60 -30.06
N LYS A 754 8.09 22.31 -28.93
CA LYS A 754 9.14 22.26 -27.90
C LYS A 754 8.88 21.08 -26.98
N ILE A 755 9.92 20.28 -26.74
CA ILE A 755 9.89 19.22 -25.72
C ILE A 755 10.11 19.88 -24.37
N GLU A 756 9.09 19.89 -23.52
CA GLU A 756 9.28 20.22 -22.11
C GLU A 756 9.56 18.96 -21.30
N ALA A 757 10.62 19.00 -20.50
CA ALA A 757 10.95 17.92 -19.58
C ALA A 757 9.96 17.98 -18.40
N GLY A 758 9.03 17.03 -18.34
CA GLY A 758 8.20 16.83 -17.14
C GLY A 758 9.04 16.46 -15.91
N LEU A 759 8.39 16.38 -14.74
CA LEU A 759 9.02 15.96 -13.49
C LEU A 759 9.85 14.69 -13.70
N MET A 760 11.17 14.81 -13.51
CA MET A 760 12.11 13.72 -13.78
C MET A 760 12.05 12.67 -12.67
N SER A 761 11.04 11.80 -12.72
CA SER A 761 11.10 10.53 -12.01
C SER A 761 12.28 9.73 -12.57
N LEU A 762 13.31 9.54 -11.73
CA LEU A 762 14.46 8.70 -12.04
C LEU A 762 14.11 7.27 -11.63
N ALA A 763 13.84 6.43 -12.61
CA ALA A 763 13.77 4.99 -12.42
C ALA A 763 15.17 4.41 -12.61
N PHE A 764 15.78 3.94 -11.52
CA PHE A 764 16.97 3.09 -11.61
C PHE A 764 16.52 1.65 -11.83
N TYR A 765 17.05 1.02 -12.86
CA TYR A 765 16.77 -0.38 -13.17
C TYR A 765 17.96 -1.21 -12.73
N SER A 766 17.71 -2.39 -12.18
CA SER A 766 18.78 -3.34 -11.90
C SER A 766 19.55 -3.67 -13.19
N PRO A 767 20.89 -3.72 -13.13
CA PRO A 767 21.69 -4.01 -14.31
C PRO A 767 21.39 -5.43 -14.77
N ARG A 768 21.25 -5.61 -16.10
CA ARG A 768 21.14 -6.94 -16.69
C ARG A 768 22.51 -7.37 -17.20
N TYR A 769 23.12 -8.36 -16.58
CA TYR A 769 24.43 -8.85 -17.00
C TYR A 769 24.34 -9.76 -18.23
N GLN A 770 23.31 -10.61 -18.27
CA GLN A 770 23.06 -11.50 -19.42
C GLN A 770 22.43 -10.76 -20.61
N SER A 771 22.76 -11.20 -21.83
CA SER A 771 22.15 -10.66 -23.05
C SER A 771 20.71 -11.18 -23.23
N LYS A 772 19.90 -10.49 -24.06
CA LYS A 772 18.56 -10.97 -24.43
C LYS A 772 18.60 -12.36 -25.09
N LEU A 773 19.62 -12.60 -25.90
CA LEU A 773 19.82 -13.90 -26.56
C LEU A 773 20.13 -14.97 -25.52
N GLY A 774 21.02 -14.67 -24.56
CA GLY A 774 21.31 -15.54 -23.42
C GLY A 774 20.06 -15.86 -22.62
N MET A 775 19.25 -14.88 -22.21
CA MET A 775 18.02 -15.19 -21.46
C MET A 775 17.02 -16.09 -22.22
N SER A 776 16.97 -15.97 -23.55
CA SER A 776 16.06 -16.78 -24.37
C SER A 776 16.54 -18.21 -24.58
N TYR A 777 17.86 -18.41 -24.70
CA TYR A 777 18.46 -19.68 -25.08
C TYR A 777 19.24 -20.37 -23.97
N GLN A 778 19.68 -19.68 -22.92
CA GLN A 778 20.39 -20.29 -21.80
C GLN A 778 19.46 -21.25 -21.07
N SER A 779 19.93 -22.47 -20.87
CA SER A 779 19.34 -23.45 -19.97
C SER A 779 20.00 -23.34 -18.60
N TYR A 780 19.20 -23.60 -17.57
CA TYR A 780 19.63 -23.57 -16.18
C TYR A 780 19.22 -24.86 -15.51
N VAL A 781 20.06 -25.34 -14.60
CA VAL A 781 19.79 -26.48 -13.72
C VAL A 781 19.88 -25.98 -12.28
N ARG A 782 19.00 -26.48 -11.42
CA ARG A 782 18.94 -26.06 -10.01
C ARG A 782 19.71 -27.02 -9.13
N GLN A 783 20.74 -26.53 -8.43
CA GLN A 783 21.56 -27.31 -7.51
C GLN A 783 21.50 -26.77 -6.09
N TRP A 784 21.70 -27.65 -5.10
CA TRP A 784 21.77 -27.28 -3.70
C TRP A 784 23.09 -26.56 -3.38
N SER A 785 23.00 -25.51 -2.59
CA SER A 785 24.10 -24.70 -2.07
C SER A 785 23.91 -24.50 -0.56
N LEU A 786 25.02 -24.52 0.17
CA LEU A 786 25.06 -24.41 1.62
C LEU A 786 25.77 -23.11 2.00
N ASP A 787 25.14 -22.34 2.88
CA ASP A 787 25.72 -21.12 3.43
C ASP A 787 25.27 -20.98 4.89
N PHE A 788 26.23 -21.16 5.80
CA PHE A 788 25.98 -21.13 7.25
C PHE A 788 26.05 -19.73 7.84
N THR A 789 26.21 -18.68 7.02
CA THR A 789 26.28 -17.31 7.51
C THR A 789 24.96 -16.87 8.13
N THR A 790 25.07 -16.26 9.31
CA THR A 790 23.95 -15.74 10.08
C THR A 790 24.10 -14.24 10.31
N GLU A 791 23.00 -13.51 10.27
CA GLU A 791 22.93 -12.12 10.73
C GLU A 791 22.09 -12.02 12.00
N GLN A 792 22.57 -11.25 12.98
CA GLN A 792 21.75 -10.83 14.11
C GLN A 792 20.85 -9.71 13.65
N ARG A 793 19.53 -9.87 13.82
CA ARG A 793 18.56 -8.84 13.48
C ARG A 793 17.53 -8.70 14.59
N LYS A 794 16.83 -7.57 14.61
CA LYS A 794 15.76 -7.34 15.56
C LYS A 794 14.53 -8.15 15.16
N ALA A 795 13.96 -8.88 16.11
CA ALA A 795 12.67 -9.52 15.91
C ALA A 795 11.62 -8.41 15.68
N MET A 796 10.94 -8.46 14.55
CA MET A 796 9.88 -7.52 14.19
C MET A 796 8.58 -8.30 14.06
N PRO A 797 7.49 -7.86 14.72
CA PRO A 797 6.20 -8.46 14.50
C PRO A 797 5.74 -8.13 13.08
N VAL A 798 5.26 -9.16 12.39
CA VAL A 798 4.84 -9.11 10.99
C VAL A 798 3.48 -9.78 10.94
N ALA A 799 2.53 -9.18 10.23
CA ALA A 799 1.20 -9.73 10.03
C ALA A 799 1.19 -10.63 8.79
N ASP A 800 0.77 -11.89 8.97
CA ASP A 800 0.44 -12.76 7.85
C ASP A 800 -0.98 -12.50 7.33
N ASP A 801 -1.43 -13.27 6.33
CA ASP A 801 -2.75 -13.06 5.73
C ASP A 801 -3.90 -13.40 6.68
N VAL A 802 -3.65 -14.24 7.70
CA VAL A 802 -4.63 -14.58 8.72
C VAL A 802 -4.73 -13.46 9.75
N ASP A 803 -3.59 -12.92 10.20
CA ASP A 803 -3.54 -11.74 11.07
C ASP A 803 -4.24 -10.54 10.44
N LYS A 804 -4.04 -10.33 9.13
CA LYS A 804 -4.72 -9.27 8.38
C LYS A 804 -6.22 -9.46 8.34
N ALA A 805 -6.70 -10.70 8.16
CA ALA A 805 -8.13 -11.01 8.18
C ALA A 805 -8.76 -10.82 9.57
N LEU A 806 -8.00 -11.03 10.67
CA LEU A 806 -8.46 -10.83 12.05
C LEU A 806 -8.49 -9.36 12.50
N SER A 807 -7.62 -8.53 11.91
CA SER A 807 -7.46 -7.10 12.24
C SER A 807 -7.98 -6.16 11.14
N ASP A 808 -8.71 -6.66 10.14
CA ASP A 808 -9.24 -5.90 8.98
C ASP A 808 -8.16 -5.13 8.17
N LEU A 809 -6.91 -5.58 8.24
CA LEU A 809 -5.77 -4.93 7.60
C LEU A 809 -5.70 -5.31 6.12
N ASN A 810 -5.48 -4.34 5.25
CA ASN A 810 -5.49 -4.53 3.80
C ASN A 810 -4.23 -3.97 3.11
N GLY A 811 -3.44 -3.14 3.83
CA GLY A 811 -2.24 -2.50 3.33
C GLY A 811 -0.96 -3.35 3.44
N ARG A 812 0.08 -2.96 2.70
CA ARG A 812 1.46 -3.48 2.92
C ARG A 812 2.02 -3.07 4.28
N ILE A 813 1.62 -1.88 4.72
CA ILE A 813 1.80 -1.35 6.06
C ILE A 813 0.45 -0.77 6.43
N ASP A 814 -0.06 -1.16 7.58
CA ASP A 814 -1.39 -0.77 8.05
C ASP A 814 -1.35 -0.41 9.54
N PHE A 815 -2.41 0.21 10.06
CA PHE A 815 -2.46 0.69 11.45
C PHE A 815 -3.61 0.01 12.20
N ASP A 816 -3.26 -0.86 13.16
CA ASP A 816 -4.17 -1.51 14.08
C ASP A 816 -4.48 -0.59 15.27
N HIS A 817 -5.67 0.00 15.25
CA HIS A 817 -6.15 0.88 16.31
C HIS A 817 -6.28 0.18 17.67
N GLN A 818 -6.68 -1.10 17.72
CA GLN A 818 -6.89 -1.79 18.99
C GLN A 818 -5.55 -2.06 19.69
N GLN A 819 -4.55 -2.50 18.91
CA GLN A 819 -3.20 -2.67 19.41
C GLN A 819 -2.60 -1.34 19.88
N TYR A 820 -2.85 -0.24 19.16
CA TYR A 820 -2.42 1.09 19.60
C TYR A 820 -2.99 1.45 20.97
N GLN A 821 -4.29 1.27 21.20
CA GLN A 821 -4.91 1.58 22.49
C GLN A 821 -4.31 0.75 23.63
N ARG A 822 -4.06 -0.55 23.42
CA ARG A 822 -3.38 -1.42 24.40
C ARG A 822 -1.96 -0.94 24.69
N TRP A 823 -1.21 -0.54 23.66
CA TRP A 823 0.15 -0.02 23.81
C TRP A 823 0.19 1.33 24.54
N VAL A 824 -0.77 2.22 24.28
CA VAL A 824 -0.93 3.50 25.00
C VAL A 824 -1.22 3.25 26.48
N ALA A 825 -2.14 2.33 26.80
CA ALA A 825 -2.47 1.96 28.18
C ALA A 825 -1.26 1.43 28.96
N ASN A 826 -0.34 0.73 28.28
CA ASN A 826 0.91 0.23 28.84
C ASN A 826 2.03 1.30 28.92
N GLY A 827 1.70 2.58 28.81
CA GLY A 827 2.67 3.69 28.92
C GLY A 827 3.56 3.88 27.69
N GLY A 828 3.15 3.38 26.52
CA GLY A 828 3.91 3.44 25.28
C GLY A 828 4.30 4.86 24.84
N ILE A 829 3.36 5.80 24.92
CA ILE A 829 3.60 7.21 24.51
C ILE A 829 4.79 7.79 25.28
N LYS A 830 4.82 7.58 26.61
CA LYS A 830 5.91 8.07 27.46
C LYS A 830 7.25 7.47 27.07
N ARG A 831 7.29 6.17 26.73
CA ARG A 831 8.51 5.52 26.20
C ARG A 831 8.96 6.15 24.89
N ALA A 832 8.06 6.31 23.92
CA ALA A 832 8.37 6.91 22.62
C ALA A 832 8.91 8.34 22.74
N LEU A 833 8.29 9.17 23.60
CA LEU A 833 8.76 10.53 23.88
C LEU A 833 10.10 10.54 24.60
N ASN A 834 10.34 9.63 25.55
CA ASN A 834 11.65 9.51 26.21
C ASN A 834 12.75 9.17 25.20
N ILE A 835 12.48 8.25 24.27
CA ILE A 835 13.41 7.91 23.18
C ILE A 835 13.70 9.16 22.34
N TYR A 836 12.67 9.94 21.99
CA TYR A 836 12.86 11.18 21.23
C TYR A 836 13.77 12.17 21.95
N TYR A 837 13.41 12.55 23.19
CA TYR A 837 14.12 13.59 23.92
C TYR A 837 15.54 13.16 24.31
N SER A 838 15.75 11.89 24.69
CA SER A 838 17.10 11.34 24.96
C SER A 838 18.00 11.45 23.73
N ASN A 839 17.46 11.17 22.54
CA ASN A 839 18.18 11.31 21.28
C ASN A 839 18.48 12.77 20.92
N VAL A 840 17.54 13.69 21.18
CA VAL A 840 17.75 15.12 20.98
C VAL A 840 18.84 15.64 21.93
N ASP A 841 18.79 15.30 23.21
CA ASP A 841 19.77 15.72 24.22
C ASP A 841 21.17 15.18 23.93
N ALA A 842 21.28 13.91 23.57
CA ALA A 842 22.54 13.29 23.16
C ALA A 842 23.18 14.04 21.98
N ARG A 843 22.36 14.48 21.02
CA ARG A 843 22.82 15.28 19.87
C ARG A 843 23.27 16.67 20.26
N ILE A 844 22.53 17.34 21.15
CA ILE A 844 22.89 18.68 21.64
C ILE A 844 24.24 18.61 22.35
N LYS A 845 24.40 17.69 23.31
CA LYS A 845 25.64 17.50 24.07
C LYS A 845 26.85 17.26 23.17
N ARG A 846 26.73 16.35 22.18
CA ARG A 846 27.81 16.05 21.23
C ARG A 846 28.18 17.22 20.32
N ARG A 847 27.19 18.06 19.93
CA ARG A 847 27.44 19.26 19.12
C ARG A 847 28.35 20.26 19.83
N HIS A 848 28.27 20.32 21.17
CA HIS A 848 29.12 21.21 21.97
C HIS A 848 30.53 20.64 22.23
N GLN A 849 30.76 19.34 22.00
CA GLN A 849 32.01 18.65 22.37
C GLN A 849 32.97 18.37 21.20
N LEU A 850 32.53 18.50 19.94
CA LEU A 850 33.34 18.14 18.77
C LEU A 850 33.69 19.36 17.90
N ASP A 851 34.99 19.61 17.73
CA ASP A 851 35.56 20.68 16.89
C ASP A 851 35.26 20.48 15.39
N VAL A 852 34.98 19.24 15.00
CA VAL A 852 34.51 18.89 13.66
C VAL A 852 32.99 18.73 13.69
N LYS A 853 32.27 19.55 12.91
CA LYS A 853 30.83 19.44 12.64
C LYS A 853 30.49 18.15 11.84
N ARG A 854 30.78 16.95 12.37
CA ARG A 854 30.35 15.70 11.73
C ARG A 854 28.88 15.42 12.06
N VAL A 855 28.10 15.41 10.98
CA VAL A 855 27.07 14.43 10.57
C VAL A 855 26.07 13.98 11.65
N ARG A 856 24.77 14.18 11.34
CA ARG A 856 23.63 13.72 12.13
C ARG A 856 23.76 12.22 12.43
N TYR A 857 23.97 11.89 13.70
CA TYR A 857 23.82 10.54 14.27
C TYR A 857 22.33 10.17 14.22
N TYR A 858 21.93 9.33 13.27
CA TYR A 858 20.58 8.81 13.21
C TYR A 858 20.44 7.69 14.25
N SER A 859 19.77 8.02 15.36
CA SER A 859 19.27 7.07 16.34
C SER A 859 18.37 6.08 15.60
N GLY A 860 18.84 4.85 15.46
CA GLY A 860 18.47 3.94 14.38
C GLY A 860 16.98 3.85 14.08
N ALA A 861 16.68 3.73 12.79
CA ALA A 861 15.36 3.36 12.27
C ALA A 861 14.83 2.15 13.02
N GLY A 862 15.69 1.20 13.39
CA GLY A 862 15.35 -0.01 14.13
C GLY A 862 14.55 0.23 15.42
N GLN A 863 15.03 1.05 16.37
CA GLN A 863 14.34 1.24 17.65
C GLN A 863 12.98 1.94 17.47
N VAL A 864 12.92 3.00 16.66
CA VAL A 864 11.68 3.73 16.38
C VAL A 864 10.68 2.84 15.67
N ILE A 865 11.13 2.10 14.65
CA ILE A 865 10.27 1.17 13.91
C ILE A 865 9.77 0.08 14.85
N ASN A 866 10.61 -0.54 15.68
CA ASN A 866 10.17 -1.55 16.64
C ASN A 866 9.09 -1.04 17.60
N GLU A 867 9.28 0.16 18.15
CA GLU A 867 8.27 0.77 19.02
C GLU A 867 6.98 1.07 18.26
N CYS A 868 7.06 1.56 17.01
CA CYS A 868 5.87 1.78 16.18
C CYS A 868 5.16 0.46 15.81
N LEU A 869 5.90 -0.62 15.56
CA LEU A 869 5.34 -1.95 15.32
C LEU A 869 4.62 -2.47 16.58
N GLY A 870 5.24 -2.30 17.76
CA GLY A 870 4.59 -2.60 19.04
C GLY A 870 3.35 -1.74 19.32
N ALA A 871 3.32 -0.52 18.78
CA ALA A 871 2.19 0.41 18.87
C ALA A 871 1.04 0.11 17.90
N GLY A 872 1.07 -0.99 17.15
CA GLY A 872 -0.02 -1.33 16.22
C GLY A 872 0.24 -1.01 14.77
N VAL A 873 1.47 -0.63 14.37
CA VAL A 873 1.80 -0.64 12.95
C VAL A 873 2.06 -2.07 12.49
N ALA A 874 1.18 -2.59 11.64
CA ALA A 874 1.30 -3.93 11.08
C ALA A 874 2.01 -3.90 9.73
N VAL A 875 2.92 -4.84 9.50
CA VAL A 875 3.65 -4.99 8.23
C VAL A 875 3.33 -6.34 7.63
N ASP A 876 2.96 -6.35 6.35
CA ASP A 876 2.74 -7.57 5.59
C ASP A 876 4.02 -8.41 5.48
N LYS A 877 3.93 -9.70 5.81
CA LYS A 877 5.02 -10.69 5.66
C LYS A 877 5.66 -10.69 4.28
N ALA A 878 4.88 -10.53 3.22
CA ALA A 878 5.41 -10.47 1.87
C ALA A 878 6.20 -9.18 1.58
N TYR A 879 5.91 -8.08 2.30
CA TYR A 879 6.57 -6.80 2.13
C TYR A 879 7.78 -6.61 3.06
N TYR A 880 7.88 -7.40 4.13
CA TYR A 880 8.95 -7.34 5.12
C TYR A 880 10.37 -7.32 4.53
N PRO A 881 10.75 -8.17 3.55
CA PRO A 881 12.10 -8.13 2.96
C PRO A 881 12.42 -6.77 2.30
N VAL A 882 11.43 -6.17 1.64
CA VAL A 882 11.58 -4.86 0.98
C VAL A 882 11.71 -3.74 2.02
N MET A 883 10.98 -3.84 3.13
CA MET A 883 11.11 -2.90 4.24
C MET A 883 12.50 -2.99 4.89
N LEU A 884 13.02 -4.20 5.10
CA LEU A 884 14.37 -4.41 5.61
C LEU A 884 15.44 -3.77 4.70
N GLU A 885 15.37 -3.97 3.39
CA GLU A 885 16.30 -3.32 2.45
C GLU A 885 16.26 -1.78 2.57
N LYS A 886 15.06 -1.21 2.79
CA LYS A 886 14.92 0.24 3.01
C LYS A 886 15.54 0.69 4.33
N ILE A 887 15.37 -0.08 5.41
CA ILE A 887 15.98 0.20 6.71
C ILE A 887 17.51 0.16 6.58
N LYS A 888 18.05 -0.92 6.00
CA LYS A 888 19.51 -1.09 5.77
C LYS A 888 20.07 0.08 4.96
N ARG A 889 19.41 0.46 3.86
CA ARG A 889 19.77 1.63 3.03
C ARG A 889 19.75 2.93 3.84
N THR A 890 18.68 3.19 4.59
CA THR A 890 18.49 4.44 5.35
C THR A 890 19.53 4.58 6.46
N GLN A 891 19.85 3.49 7.16
CA GLN A 891 20.94 3.47 8.15
C GLN A 891 22.29 3.75 7.49
N LEU A 892 22.62 3.05 6.40
CA LEU A 892 23.85 3.27 5.64
C LEU A 892 23.97 4.72 5.14
N PHE A 893 22.89 5.28 4.62
CA PHE A 893 22.86 6.68 4.16
C PHE A 893 23.07 7.67 5.30
N SER A 894 22.62 7.34 6.50
CA SER A 894 22.90 8.16 7.66
C SER A 894 24.35 8.07 8.10
N GLU A 895 24.95 6.88 8.12
CA GLU A 895 26.37 6.69 8.47
C GLU A 895 27.28 7.46 7.51
N LEU A 896 26.95 7.42 6.22
CA LEU A 896 27.63 8.19 5.17
C LEU A 896 27.27 9.69 5.19
N GLY A 897 26.31 10.10 6.02
CA GLY A 897 25.95 11.50 6.23
C GLY A 897 25.17 12.16 5.09
N PHE A 898 24.53 11.40 4.21
CA PHE A 898 23.81 11.94 3.05
C PHE A 898 22.61 12.83 3.42
N TYR A 899 22.01 12.63 4.59
CA TYR A 899 20.89 13.45 5.03
C TYR A 899 21.27 14.90 5.39
N ARG A 900 22.55 15.26 5.41
CA ARG A 900 22.99 16.67 5.53
C ARG A 900 22.50 17.54 4.36
N PHE A 901 22.42 16.96 3.16
CA PHE A 901 22.03 17.66 1.93
C PHE A 901 20.56 18.08 1.91
N GLN A 902 19.71 17.54 2.80
CA GLN A 902 18.31 17.94 2.93
C GLN A 902 18.15 19.44 3.21
N SER A 903 19.12 20.07 3.88
CA SER A 903 19.04 21.48 4.27
C SER A 903 19.68 22.42 3.25
N TYR A 904 20.47 21.89 2.31
CA TYR A 904 21.29 22.68 1.39
C TYR A 904 20.43 23.44 0.36
N SER A 905 20.98 24.55 -0.14
CA SER A 905 20.55 25.16 -1.40
C SER A 905 21.20 24.47 -2.60
N LEU A 906 20.70 24.72 -3.81
CA LEU A 906 21.31 24.19 -5.03
C LEU A 906 22.77 24.65 -5.17
N ALA A 907 23.06 25.92 -4.88
CA ALA A 907 24.42 26.46 -4.95
C ALA A 907 25.37 25.81 -3.94
N GLN A 908 24.89 25.55 -2.72
CA GLN A 908 25.66 24.82 -1.71
C GLN A 908 25.92 23.37 -2.13
N LEU A 909 24.94 22.74 -2.79
CA LEU A 909 25.07 21.37 -3.28
C LEU A 909 26.06 21.27 -4.44
N ASP A 910 26.04 22.24 -5.35
CA ASP A 910 26.96 22.32 -6.49
C ASP A 910 28.41 22.62 -6.07
N ALA A 911 28.59 23.24 -4.90
CA ALA A 911 29.92 23.50 -4.32
C ALA A 911 30.53 22.27 -3.61
N GLU A 912 29.78 21.18 -3.39
CA GLU A 912 30.29 19.98 -2.72
C GLU A 912 31.19 19.16 -3.66
N PRO A 913 32.47 18.89 -3.33
CA PRO A 913 33.45 18.32 -4.26
C PRO A 913 33.08 16.96 -4.86
N MET A 914 32.40 16.10 -4.09
CA MET A 914 32.00 14.76 -4.53
C MET A 914 30.66 14.75 -5.28
N VAL A 915 29.90 15.83 -5.22
CA VAL A 915 28.60 15.90 -5.88
C VAL A 915 28.80 16.15 -7.38
N LYS A 916 28.18 15.29 -8.17
CA LYS A 916 28.24 15.29 -9.62
C LYS A 916 26.96 15.84 -10.22
N SER A 917 27.12 16.61 -11.28
CA SER A 917 26.06 17.04 -12.17
C SER A 917 25.42 15.85 -12.89
N MET A 918 24.24 16.07 -13.47
CA MET A 918 23.58 15.04 -14.26
C MET A 918 24.38 14.63 -15.51
N GLU A 919 25.16 15.55 -16.07
CA GLU A 919 26.02 15.30 -17.23
C GLU A 919 27.21 14.40 -16.87
N GLU A 920 27.94 14.74 -15.80
CA GLU A 920 29.06 13.92 -15.31
C GLU A 920 28.61 12.50 -14.94
N TYR A 921 27.46 12.38 -14.25
CA TYR A 921 26.87 11.07 -13.95
C TYR A 921 26.49 10.30 -15.22
N ARG A 922 25.91 10.94 -16.24
CA ARG A 922 25.60 10.28 -17.53
C ARG A 922 26.88 9.80 -18.22
N SER A 923 27.95 10.58 -18.18
CA SER A 923 29.26 10.19 -18.71
C SER A 923 29.84 8.98 -17.97
N PHE A 924 29.78 8.96 -16.64
CA PHE A 924 30.17 7.79 -15.84
C PHE A 924 29.31 6.56 -16.18
N LYS A 925 27.98 6.72 -16.19
CA LYS A 925 27.05 5.65 -16.49
C LYS A 925 27.25 5.08 -17.90
N ALA A 926 27.61 5.93 -18.87
CA ALA A 926 27.95 5.49 -20.22
C ALA A 926 29.15 4.53 -20.21
N LYS A 927 30.22 4.85 -19.46
CA LYS A 927 31.38 3.94 -19.29
C LYS A 927 30.97 2.59 -18.70
N TYR A 928 30.18 2.60 -17.62
CA TYR A 928 29.65 1.37 -17.01
C TYR A 928 28.79 0.53 -17.99
N ILE A 929 27.89 1.19 -18.73
CA ILE A 929 27.04 0.51 -19.72
C ILE A 929 27.87 -0.07 -20.87
N LEU A 930 28.97 0.56 -21.27
CA LEU A 930 29.88 0.01 -22.28
C LEU A 930 30.56 -1.27 -21.80
N GLU A 931 31.01 -1.35 -20.55
CA GLU A 931 31.54 -2.60 -19.97
C GLU A 931 30.47 -3.69 -19.88
N LEU A 932 29.26 -3.35 -19.41
CA LEU A 932 28.12 -4.27 -19.48
C LEU A 932 27.81 -4.73 -20.91
N ARG A 933 27.98 -3.86 -21.91
CA ARG A 933 27.80 -4.19 -23.31
C ARG A 933 28.86 -5.18 -23.77
N LYS A 934 30.12 -5.08 -23.32
CA LYS A 934 31.17 -6.07 -23.60
C LYS A 934 30.78 -7.44 -23.06
N LEU A 935 30.34 -7.54 -21.80
CA LEU A 935 29.86 -8.80 -21.22
C LEU A 935 28.67 -9.38 -22.00
N ARG A 936 27.69 -8.55 -22.37
CA ARG A 936 26.55 -8.99 -23.19
C ARG A 936 26.96 -9.40 -24.60
N ASN A 937 28.00 -8.78 -25.18
CA ASN A 937 28.52 -9.18 -26.49
C ASN A 937 29.21 -10.53 -26.40
N ALA A 938 30.02 -10.75 -25.36
CA ALA A 938 30.65 -12.03 -25.08
C ALA A 938 29.60 -13.13 -24.85
N ASP A 939 28.55 -12.86 -24.07
CA ASP A 939 27.40 -13.75 -23.87
C ASP A 939 26.68 -14.05 -25.19
N ARG A 940 26.43 -13.04 -26.04
CA ARG A 940 25.83 -13.26 -27.38
C ARG A 940 26.71 -14.12 -28.28
N ALA A 941 28.03 -13.88 -28.28
CA ALA A 941 28.97 -14.65 -29.08
C ALA A 941 29.03 -16.11 -28.59
N ARG A 942 29.10 -16.32 -27.26
CA ARG A 942 29.03 -17.66 -26.64
C ARG A 942 27.75 -18.38 -27.06
N VAL A 943 26.59 -17.78 -26.82
CA VAL A 943 25.29 -18.40 -27.07
C VAL A 943 25.06 -18.69 -28.56
N ARG A 944 25.54 -17.82 -29.47
CA ARG A 944 25.49 -18.10 -30.92
C ARG A 944 26.34 -19.33 -31.28
N ARG A 945 27.61 -19.34 -30.87
CA ARG A 945 28.51 -20.47 -31.13
C ARG A 945 27.94 -21.78 -30.60
N GLU A 946 27.50 -21.78 -29.35
CA GLU A 946 26.90 -22.96 -28.72
C GLU A 946 25.63 -23.42 -29.41
N ARG A 947 24.77 -22.48 -29.85
CA ARG A 947 23.56 -22.83 -30.59
C ARG A 947 23.88 -23.37 -31.99
N ASP A 948 24.86 -22.79 -32.67
CA ASP A 948 25.27 -23.24 -34.00
C ASP A 948 25.88 -24.65 -33.92
N LEU A 949 26.66 -24.95 -32.88
CA LEU A 949 27.12 -26.31 -32.55
C LEU A 949 25.94 -27.26 -32.26
N LEU A 950 24.94 -26.81 -31.52
CA LEU A 950 23.73 -27.59 -31.21
C LEU A 950 22.91 -27.89 -32.46
N LEU A 951 22.75 -26.92 -33.36
CA LEU A 951 22.04 -27.12 -34.63
C LEU A 951 22.83 -28.01 -35.61
N ALA A 952 24.17 -27.97 -35.54
CA ALA A 952 25.05 -28.83 -36.33
C ALA A 952 25.19 -30.25 -35.73
N GLY A 953 24.56 -30.55 -34.59
CA GLY A 953 24.68 -31.85 -33.91
C GLY A 953 26.03 -32.10 -33.22
N GLN A 954 26.88 -31.08 -33.08
CA GLN A 954 28.25 -31.18 -32.53
C GLN A 954 28.35 -30.66 -31.08
N TYR A 955 27.25 -30.56 -30.35
CA TYR A 955 27.20 -29.95 -29.01
C TYR A 955 27.53 -30.91 -27.85
N HIS A 956 27.72 -32.20 -28.14
CA HIS A 956 27.99 -33.25 -27.18
C HIS A 956 29.13 -32.92 -26.19
N ASN A 957 30.28 -32.48 -26.70
CA ASN A 957 31.43 -32.11 -25.88
C ASN A 957 31.14 -30.93 -24.94
N THR A 958 30.32 -29.97 -25.38
CA THR A 958 29.95 -28.80 -24.57
C THR A 958 28.99 -29.19 -23.45
N THR A 959 27.99 -30.03 -23.75
CA THR A 959 27.10 -30.61 -22.72
C THR A 959 27.90 -31.37 -21.67
N LYS A 960 28.87 -32.19 -22.11
CA LYS A 960 29.74 -32.96 -21.21
C LYS A 960 30.56 -32.06 -20.30
N GLN A 961 31.09 -30.95 -20.81
CA GLN A 961 31.80 -29.98 -19.99
C GLN A 961 30.90 -29.40 -18.89
N TYR A 962 29.71 -28.89 -19.24
CA TYR A 962 28.76 -28.36 -18.25
C TYR A 962 28.34 -29.43 -17.23
N ALA A 963 28.12 -30.66 -17.67
CA ALA A 963 27.79 -31.78 -16.78
C ALA A 963 28.91 -32.08 -15.78
N ARG A 964 30.18 -32.03 -16.21
CA ARG A 964 31.35 -32.19 -15.31
C ARG A 964 31.45 -31.05 -14.29
N GLU A 965 31.29 -29.80 -14.72
CA GLU A 965 31.31 -28.62 -13.83
C GLU A 965 30.19 -28.71 -12.77
N LEU A 966 28.99 -29.11 -13.19
CA LEU A 966 27.84 -29.32 -12.31
C LEU A 966 28.02 -30.51 -11.36
N ALA A 967 28.64 -31.60 -11.81
CA ALA A 967 29.00 -32.75 -10.97
C ALA A 967 30.02 -32.35 -9.90
N GLN A 968 31.08 -31.64 -10.30
CA GLN A 968 32.09 -31.11 -9.36
C GLN A 968 31.47 -30.17 -8.34
N LYS A 969 30.60 -29.24 -8.76
CA LYS A 969 29.88 -28.34 -7.85
C LYS A 969 29.03 -29.14 -6.85
N ARG A 970 28.23 -30.09 -7.33
CA ARG A 970 27.45 -30.97 -6.45
C ARG A 970 28.34 -31.75 -5.46
N LEU A 971 29.47 -32.29 -5.91
CA LEU A 971 30.43 -33.01 -5.05
C LEU A 971 31.03 -32.09 -3.98
N SER A 972 31.38 -30.85 -4.34
CA SER A 972 31.86 -29.87 -3.36
C SER A 972 30.82 -29.52 -2.30
N THR A 973 29.54 -29.37 -2.67
CA THR A 973 28.45 -29.18 -1.69
C THR A 973 28.32 -30.40 -0.77
N VAL A 974 28.44 -31.62 -1.30
CA VAL A 974 28.42 -32.86 -0.49
C VAL A 974 29.59 -32.88 0.50
N LYS A 975 30.82 -32.58 0.05
CA LYS A 975 31.99 -32.53 0.92
C LYS A 975 31.85 -31.48 2.02
N LEU A 976 31.32 -30.30 1.70
CA LEU A 976 31.05 -29.25 2.68
C LEU A 976 30.03 -29.72 3.74
N ALA A 977 28.98 -30.42 3.32
CA ALA A 977 27.99 -30.98 4.22
C ALA A 977 28.57 -32.08 5.13
N LEU A 978 29.40 -32.97 4.57
CA LEU A 978 30.10 -34.00 5.34
C LEU A 978 31.05 -33.37 6.38
N GLY A 979 31.79 -32.33 5.98
CA GLY A 979 32.65 -31.56 6.89
C GLY A 979 31.88 -30.98 8.07
N ALA A 980 30.73 -30.33 7.83
CA ALA A 980 29.89 -29.79 8.89
C ALA A 980 29.36 -30.85 9.87
N VAL A 981 29.07 -32.07 9.40
CA VAL A 981 28.69 -33.20 10.27
C VAL A 981 29.88 -33.66 11.13
N ILE A 982 31.08 -33.67 10.56
CA ILE A 982 32.31 -34.05 11.28
C ILE A 982 32.67 -32.98 12.32
N ASP A 983 32.58 -31.69 11.97
CA ASP A 983 32.94 -30.57 12.83
C ASP A 983 32.11 -30.53 14.12
N GLU A 984 30.84 -30.95 14.08
CA GLU A 984 30.02 -31.08 15.28
C GLU A 984 30.43 -32.28 16.15
N VAL A 985 30.82 -33.40 15.55
CA VAL A 985 31.39 -34.53 16.30
C VAL A 985 32.72 -34.12 16.94
N LYS A 986 33.58 -33.40 16.21
CA LYS A 986 34.82 -32.79 16.73
C LYS A 986 34.51 -31.86 17.91
N TYR A 987 33.51 -30.99 17.79
CA TYR A 987 33.06 -30.11 18.85
C TYR A 987 32.64 -30.88 20.11
N HIS A 988 31.74 -31.86 20.00
CA HIS A 988 31.29 -32.64 21.18
C HIS A 988 32.41 -33.44 21.84
N LEU A 989 33.37 -33.93 21.05
CA LEU A 989 34.53 -34.68 21.51
C LEU A 989 35.70 -33.78 21.96
N GLY A 990 35.63 -32.48 21.73
CA GLY A 990 36.68 -31.53 22.09
C GLY A 990 37.95 -31.67 21.26
N VAL A 991 37.83 -32.11 20.01
CA VAL A 991 38.92 -32.28 19.04
C VAL A 991 38.93 -31.08 18.10
N ASP A 992 40.11 -30.55 17.73
CA ASP A 992 40.29 -29.41 16.82
C ASP A 992 39.42 -28.17 17.14
N LEU A 993 39.21 -27.88 18.44
CA LEU A 993 38.42 -26.73 18.88
C LEU A 993 39.16 -25.42 18.61
N VAL A 994 38.69 -24.65 17.62
CA VAL A 994 39.20 -23.30 17.31
C VAL A 994 38.31 -22.19 17.90
N ASN A 995 37.03 -22.46 18.19
CA ASN A 995 36.07 -21.51 18.78
C ASN A 995 35.03 -22.25 19.65
N PRO A 996 34.79 -21.88 20.93
CA PRO A 996 33.92 -22.63 21.86
C PRO A 996 32.40 -22.51 21.64
N GLU A 997 31.92 -21.78 20.62
CA GLU A 997 30.48 -21.62 20.40
C GLU A 997 29.83 -22.87 19.79
N GLY A 998 29.04 -23.61 20.58
CA GLY A 998 28.38 -24.85 20.13
C GLY A 998 27.15 -24.66 19.25
N ALA A 999 26.40 -23.56 19.43
CA ALA A 999 25.13 -23.37 18.73
C ALA A 999 25.26 -23.25 17.19
N PRO A 1000 26.24 -22.49 16.64
CA PRO A 1000 26.47 -22.43 15.19
C PRO A 1000 26.79 -23.80 14.58
N VAL A 1001 27.61 -24.60 15.27
CA VAL A 1001 28.06 -25.91 14.81
C VAL A 1001 26.90 -26.91 14.76
N VAL A 1002 26.07 -26.94 15.81
CA VAL A 1002 24.88 -27.81 15.86
C VAL A 1002 23.85 -27.44 14.79
N ARG A 1003 23.63 -26.14 14.54
CA ARG A 1003 22.76 -25.67 13.45
C ARG A 1003 23.29 -26.09 12.07
N ALA A 1004 24.58 -25.89 11.83
CA ALA A 1004 25.23 -26.27 10.57
C ALA A 1004 25.08 -27.77 10.29
N ARG A 1005 25.18 -28.63 11.32
CA ARG A 1005 24.92 -30.07 11.20
C ARG A 1005 23.51 -30.35 10.69
N GLN A 1006 22.46 -29.83 11.34
CA GLN A 1006 21.07 -30.12 10.94
C GLN A 1006 20.80 -29.76 9.48
N THR A 1007 21.28 -28.59 9.04
CA THR A 1007 21.19 -28.16 7.64
C THR A 1007 21.98 -29.10 6.71
N ALA A 1008 23.20 -29.47 7.07
CA ALA A 1008 24.05 -30.36 6.30
C ALA A 1008 23.44 -31.77 6.16
N GLN A 1009 22.89 -32.33 7.23
CA GLN A 1009 22.18 -33.62 7.20
C GLN A 1009 20.99 -33.57 6.24
N THR A 1010 20.21 -32.49 6.31
CA THR A 1010 19.06 -32.27 5.42
C THR A 1010 19.49 -32.18 3.97
N ALA A 1011 20.54 -31.42 3.67
CA ALA A 1011 21.09 -31.28 2.32
C ALA A 1011 21.58 -32.63 1.77
N LEU A 1012 22.29 -33.42 2.59
CA LEU A 1012 22.75 -34.75 2.20
C LEU A 1012 21.59 -35.71 1.90
N GLN A 1013 20.57 -35.75 2.76
CA GLN A 1013 19.38 -36.57 2.55
C GLN A 1013 18.59 -36.16 1.30
N LEU A 1014 18.50 -34.85 1.01
CA LEU A 1014 17.88 -34.34 -0.22
C LEU A 1014 18.69 -34.68 -1.47
N MET A 1015 20.02 -34.59 -1.41
CA MET A 1015 20.89 -34.91 -2.53
C MET A 1015 20.98 -36.42 -2.80
N ALA A 1016 20.94 -37.26 -1.75
CA ALA A 1016 20.91 -38.71 -1.88
C ALA A 1016 19.54 -39.24 -2.34
N GLY A 1017 18.46 -38.49 -2.09
CA GLY A 1017 17.08 -38.88 -2.37
C GLY A 1017 16.61 -38.76 -3.83
N ALA A 1018 17.50 -38.78 -4.82
CA ALA A 1018 17.05 -38.89 -6.22
C ALA A 1018 16.24 -40.19 -6.38
N SER A 1019 15.01 -40.14 -6.88
CA SER A 1019 14.15 -41.33 -6.97
C SER A 1019 14.37 -42.14 -8.26
N SER A 1020 15.17 -41.62 -9.18
CA SER A 1020 15.52 -42.29 -10.44
C SER A 1020 16.82 -41.76 -11.03
N VAL A 1021 17.48 -42.60 -11.84
CA VAL A 1021 18.63 -42.22 -12.69
C VAL A 1021 18.33 -40.96 -13.52
N LYS A 1022 17.12 -40.88 -14.08
CA LYS A 1022 16.66 -39.71 -14.84
C LYS A 1022 16.71 -38.43 -13.99
N GLN A 1023 16.22 -38.48 -12.75
CA GLN A 1023 16.19 -37.30 -11.88
C GLN A 1023 17.60 -36.77 -11.61
N LEU A 1024 18.54 -37.66 -11.27
CA LEU A 1024 19.95 -37.30 -11.06
C LEU A 1024 20.58 -36.70 -12.32
N LEU A 1025 20.38 -37.33 -13.49
CA LEU A 1025 20.91 -36.80 -14.74
C LEU A 1025 20.32 -35.44 -15.10
N THR A 1026 19.05 -35.17 -14.74
CA THR A 1026 18.45 -33.84 -14.92
C THR A 1026 18.94 -32.77 -13.93
N GLU A 1027 19.70 -33.15 -12.90
CA GLU A 1027 20.45 -32.23 -12.01
C GLU A 1027 21.86 -31.92 -12.52
N LEU A 1028 22.33 -32.65 -13.54
CA LEU A 1028 23.61 -32.43 -14.20
C LEU A 1028 23.46 -31.86 -15.62
N VAL A 1029 22.32 -32.10 -16.28
CA VAL A 1029 22.03 -31.65 -17.64
C VAL A 1029 20.57 -31.21 -17.76
N PRO A 1030 20.23 -30.19 -18.57
CA PRO A 1030 18.84 -29.80 -18.79
C PRO A 1030 17.97 -30.95 -19.32
N ALA A 1031 16.70 -30.99 -18.90
CA ALA A 1031 15.77 -32.06 -19.28
C ALA A 1031 15.52 -32.19 -20.79
N ASP A 1032 15.57 -31.09 -21.54
CA ASP A 1032 15.44 -31.09 -23.00
C ASP A 1032 16.66 -31.72 -23.67
N MET A 1033 17.87 -31.48 -23.15
CA MET A 1033 19.09 -32.11 -23.62
C MET A 1033 19.13 -33.59 -23.27
N TYR A 1034 18.74 -33.97 -22.05
CA TYR A 1034 18.57 -35.37 -21.68
C TYR A 1034 17.64 -36.11 -22.65
N MET A 1035 16.49 -35.50 -22.99
CA MET A 1035 15.54 -36.09 -23.95
C MET A 1035 16.09 -36.13 -25.38
N HIS A 1036 16.95 -35.20 -25.77
CA HIS A 1036 17.61 -35.20 -27.08
C HIS A 1036 18.60 -36.37 -27.17
N TYR A 1037 19.53 -36.49 -26.22
CA TYR A 1037 20.52 -37.57 -26.20
C TYR A 1037 19.90 -38.96 -26.04
N LYS A 1038 18.77 -39.06 -25.32
CA LYS A 1038 17.99 -40.29 -25.27
C LYS A 1038 17.44 -40.69 -26.65
N LYS A 1039 17.07 -39.72 -27.49
CA LYS A 1039 16.55 -39.98 -28.85
C LYS A 1039 17.64 -40.23 -29.88
N THR A 1040 18.83 -39.67 -29.69
CA THR A 1040 19.98 -39.83 -30.60
C THR A 1040 20.94 -40.94 -30.16
N GLU A 1041 20.56 -41.76 -29.17
CA GLU A 1041 21.34 -42.89 -28.64
C GLU A 1041 22.73 -42.51 -28.08
N GLN A 1042 22.96 -41.22 -27.81
CA GLN A 1042 24.22 -40.67 -27.31
C GLN A 1042 24.25 -40.49 -25.78
N LEU A 1043 23.33 -41.14 -25.07
CA LEU A 1043 23.17 -40.99 -23.62
C LEU A 1043 24.27 -41.72 -22.80
N THR A 1044 25.01 -42.65 -23.41
CA THR A 1044 25.96 -43.54 -22.73
C THR A 1044 27.03 -42.78 -21.95
N GLU A 1045 27.65 -41.76 -22.55
CA GLU A 1045 28.69 -40.97 -21.89
C GLU A 1045 28.18 -40.11 -20.72
N LEU A 1046 26.91 -39.69 -20.76
CA LEU A 1046 26.29 -38.95 -19.65
C LEU A 1046 25.97 -39.89 -18.48
N VAL A 1047 25.57 -41.13 -18.78
CA VAL A 1047 25.38 -42.19 -17.79
C VAL A 1047 26.73 -42.56 -17.14
N GLU A 1048 27.81 -42.65 -17.92
CA GLU A 1048 29.16 -42.87 -17.40
C GLU A 1048 29.62 -41.74 -16.47
N LEU A 1049 29.45 -40.48 -16.88
CA LEU A 1049 29.77 -39.33 -16.03
C LEU A 1049 28.93 -39.32 -14.74
N GLY A 1050 27.65 -39.68 -14.83
CA GLY A 1050 26.78 -39.83 -13.66
C GLY A 1050 27.27 -40.92 -12.71
N ALA A 1051 27.73 -42.06 -13.23
CA ALA A 1051 28.30 -43.14 -12.45
C ALA A 1051 29.64 -42.75 -11.79
N GLU A 1052 30.54 -42.09 -12.53
CA GLU A 1052 31.79 -41.52 -12.00
C GLU A 1052 31.53 -40.55 -10.84
N HIS A 1053 30.53 -39.67 -11.01
CA HIS A 1053 30.12 -38.73 -9.97
C HIS A 1053 29.57 -39.44 -8.73
N LEU A 1054 28.70 -40.44 -8.89
CA LEU A 1054 28.17 -41.22 -7.77
C LEU A 1054 29.29 -41.97 -7.03
N GLN A 1055 30.24 -42.55 -7.76
CA GLN A 1055 31.41 -43.18 -7.16
C GLN A 1055 32.23 -42.18 -6.34
N ALA A 1056 32.50 -40.99 -6.89
CA ALA A 1056 33.23 -39.96 -6.15
C ALA A 1056 32.49 -39.47 -4.88
N VAL A 1057 31.15 -39.48 -4.91
CA VAL A 1057 30.33 -39.22 -3.71
C VAL A 1057 30.45 -40.35 -2.69
N ILE A 1058 30.41 -41.61 -3.13
CA ILE A 1058 30.61 -42.79 -2.27
C ILE A 1058 31.99 -42.74 -1.60
N ASP A 1059 33.04 -42.44 -2.36
CA ASP A 1059 34.40 -42.33 -1.86
C ASP A 1059 34.50 -41.22 -0.80
N ALA A 1060 33.90 -40.05 -1.05
CA ALA A 1060 33.85 -38.96 -0.08
C ALA A 1060 33.11 -39.35 1.22
N ILE A 1061 32.05 -40.15 1.13
CA ILE A 1061 31.32 -40.67 2.31
C ILE A 1061 32.20 -41.68 3.06
N ALA A 1062 32.92 -42.55 2.36
CA ALA A 1062 33.83 -43.52 2.97
C ALA A 1062 34.98 -42.83 3.72
N ASP A 1063 35.53 -41.77 3.13
CA ASP A 1063 36.54 -40.92 3.76
C ASP A 1063 35.99 -40.23 5.02
N ALA A 1064 34.80 -39.64 4.94
CA ALA A 1064 34.14 -39.02 6.10
C ALA A 1064 33.92 -40.01 7.26
N ARG A 1065 33.53 -41.26 6.96
CA ARG A 1065 33.39 -42.32 7.97
C ARG A 1065 34.71 -42.72 8.61
N ARG A 1066 35.80 -42.70 7.84
CA ARG A 1066 37.16 -42.94 8.36
C ARG A 1066 37.60 -41.78 9.25
N GLU A 1067 37.35 -40.55 8.83
CA GLU A 1067 37.66 -39.36 9.61
C GLU A 1067 36.91 -39.36 10.94
N LEU A 1068 35.60 -39.67 10.97
CA LEU A 1068 34.83 -39.78 12.21
C LEU A 1068 35.44 -40.77 13.22
N ARG A 1069 35.99 -41.90 12.74
CA ARG A 1069 36.69 -42.86 13.60
C ARG A 1069 38.01 -42.29 14.12
N ASN A 1070 38.79 -41.62 13.26
CA ASN A 1070 40.04 -40.96 13.65
C ASN A 1070 39.80 -39.84 14.68
N VAL A 1071 38.76 -39.02 14.51
CA VAL A 1071 38.37 -38.00 15.49
C VAL A 1071 38.11 -38.62 16.85
N PHE A 1072 37.48 -39.79 16.90
CA PHE A 1072 37.27 -40.50 18.18
C PHE A 1072 38.57 -41.04 18.79
N GLU A 1073 39.53 -41.49 17.98
CA GLU A 1073 40.86 -41.88 18.46
C GLU A 1073 41.62 -40.69 19.05
N GLN A 1074 41.53 -39.52 18.43
CA GLN A 1074 42.09 -38.28 18.97
C GLN A 1074 41.43 -37.88 20.29
N HIS A 1075 40.11 -38.02 20.40
CA HIS A 1075 39.40 -37.82 21.65
C HIS A 1075 39.89 -38.77 22.75
N ARG A 1076 40.12 -40.05 22.43
CA ARG A 1076 40.67 -41.03 23.38
C ARG A 1076 42.06 -40.61 23.88
N ALA A 1077 42.89 -40.05 23.00
CA ALA A 1077 44.19 -39.50 23.38
C ALA A 1077 44.06 -38.31 24.35
N ILE A 1078 43.17 -37.34 24.05
CA ILE A 1078 42.86 -36.19 24.93
C ILE A 1078 42.33 -36.65 26.29
N ARG A 1079 41.51 -37.71 26.30
CA ARG A 1079 40.97 -38.29 27.54
C ARG A 1079 42.05 -38.91 28.41
N GLY A 1080 43.10 -39.49 27.79
CA GLY A 1080 44.26 -40.04 28.49
C GLY A 1080 45.18 -38.96 29.09
N ASP A 1081 45.23 -37.78 28.49
CA ASP A 1081 46.00 -36.63 28.98
C ASP A 1081 45.18 -35.81 29.99
N GLN A 1082 45.30 -36.14 31.28
CA GLN A 1082 44.61 -35.40 32.35
C GLN A 1082 45.12 -33.96 32.54
N SER A 1083 46.25 -33.58 31.92
CA SER A 1083 46.75 -32.20 31.95
C SER A 1083 46.05 -31.30 30.93
N HIS A 1084 45.27 -31.87 30.01
CA HIS A 1084 44.55 -31.13 28.99
C HIS A 1084 43.47 -30.23 29.60
N TRP A 1085 43.43 -28.96 29.18
CA TRP A 1085 42.54 -27.93 29.75
C TRP A 1085 41.04 -28.30 29.68
N LEU A 1086 40.62 -29.13 28.72
CA LEU A 1086 39.24 -29.62 28.59
C LEU A 1086 38.73 -30.39 29.82
N HIS A 1087 39.62 -31.03 30.59
CA HIS A 1087 39.26 -31.68 31.86
C HIS A 1087 38.88 -30.66 32.94
N GLN A 1088 39.45 -29.45 32.89
CA GLN A 1088 39.16 -28.37 33.84
C GLN A 1088 37.76 -27.78 33.62
N VAL A 1089 37.33 -27.69 32.36
CA VAL A 1089 35.99 -27.17 31.97
C VAL A 1089 34.91 -28.25 31.89
N ARG A 1090 35.23 -29.51 32.24
CA ARG A 1090 34.31 -30.66 32.19
C ARG A 1090 33.56 -30.75 30.85
N TRP A 1091 34.31 -30.77 29.75
CA TRP A 1091 33.74 -30.81 28.41
C TRP A 1091 32.86 -32.03 28.18
N HIS A 1092 31.76 -31.88 27.41
CA HIS A 1092 30.71 -32.90 27.26
C HIS A 1092 31.21 -34.31 26.95
N GLY A 1093 32.14 -34.46 26.00
CA GLY A 1093 32.69 -35.77 25.63
C GLY A 1093 33.54 -36.44 26.72
N LEU A 1094 34.10 -35.67 27.66
CA LEU A 1094 34.93 -36.16 28.77
C LEU A 1094 34.11 -36.51 30.03
N VAL A 1095 32.90 -35.98 30.16
CA VAL A 1095 32.02 -36.20 31.32
C VAL A 1095 31.40 -37.61 31.34
N LYS A 1096 31.17 -38.20 30.17
CA LYS A 1096 30.54 -39.53 30.01
C LYS A 1096 31.58 -40.63 29.85
N SER A 1097 31.22 -41.89 30.09
CA SER A 1097 32.13 -43.01 29.80
C SER A 1097 32.48 -43.05 28.31
N GLU A 1098 33.64 -43.63 27.96
CA GLU A 1098 34.08 -43.72 26.56
C GLU A 1098 33.04 -44.41 25.67
N GLN A 1099 32.40 -45.47 26.17
CA GLN A 1099 31.34 -46.19 25.46
C GLN A 1099 30.11 -45.32 25.24
N GLU A 1100 29.65 -44.59 26.25
CA GLU A 1100 28.52 -43.67 26.13
C GLU A 1100 28.82 -42.53 25.15
N THR A 1101 30.03 -41.96 25.21
CA THR A 1101 30.48 -40.89 24.29
C THR A 1101 30.45 -41.37 22.84
N TYR A 1102 30.96 -42.58 22.57
CA TYR A 1102 30.93 -43.18 21.23
C TYR A 1102 29.50 -43.41 20.73
N GLN A 1103 28.65 -44.00 21.58
CA GLN A 1103 27.25 -44.30 21.25
C GLN A 1103 26.41 -43.04 21.03
N GLN A 1104 26.72 -41.95 21.71
CA GLN A 1104 25.94 -40.73 21.61
C GLN A 1104 26.35 -39.86 20.41
N TYR A 1105 27.66 -39.74 20.13
CA TYR A 1105 28.15 -38.74 19.17
C TYR A 1105 28.63 -39.35 17.84
N VAL A 1106 29.23 -40.54 17.86
CA VAL A 1106 29.83 -41.15 16.67
C VAL A 1106 28.87 -42.10 15.97
N VAL A 1107 28.22 -43.00 16.73
CA VAL A 1107 27.30 -44.01 16.17
C VAL A 1107 26.16 -43.40 15.36
N PRO A 1108 25.41 -42.37 15.84
CA PRO A 1108 24.30 -41.82 15.08
C PRO A 1108 24.73 -41.19 13.75
N SER A 1109 25.91 -40.55 13.73
CA SER A 1109 26.48 -39.97 12.51
C SER A 1109 26.92 -41.07 11.54
N LEU A 1110 27.55 -42.15 12.01
CA LEU A 1110 27.91 -43.31 11.16
C LEU A 1110 26.67 -44.02 10.60
N THR A 1111 25.64 -44.22 11.43
CA THR A 1111 24.37 -44.84 11.02
C THR A 1111 23.67 -44.00 9.96
N MET A 1112 23.58 -42.68 10.15
CA MET A 1112 23.00 -41.78 9.16
C MET A 1112 23.77 -41.81 7.83
N LEU A 1113 25.12 -41.72 7.87
CA LEU A 1113 25.93 -41.79 6.65
C LEU A 1113 25.75 -43.13 5.92
N GLN A 1114 25.58 -44.24 6.64
CA GLN A 1114 25.39 -45.57 6.07
C GLN A 1114 23.99 -45.77 5.49
N GLU A 1115 22.95 -45.55 6.29
CA GLU A 1115 21.57 -45.90 5.94
C GLU A 1115 20.90 -44.84 5.07
N ASP A 1116 21.11 -43.56 5.36
CA ASP A 1116 20.32 -42.48 4.76
C ASP A 1116 20.98 -41.89 3.50
N ILE A 1117 22.28 -42.12 3.31
CA ILE A 1117 23.08 -41.52 2.25
C ILE A 1117 23.79 -42.60 1.42
N LEU A 1118 24.65 -43.40 2.04
CA LEU A 1118 25.49 -44.37 1.30
C LEU A 1118 24.65 -45.44 0.62
N ALA A 1119 23.76 -46.14 1.34
CA ALA A 1119 22.95 -47.20 0.75
C ALA A 1119 22.05 -46.71 -0.41
N PRO A 1120 21.32 -45.58 -0.31
CA PRO A 1120 20.59 -45.01 -1.45
C PRO A 1120 21.50 -44.61 -2.63
N THR A 1121 22.68 -44.05 -2.35
CA THR A 1121 23.63 -43.64 -3.39
C THR A 1121 24.21 -44.86 -4.13
N ASP A 1122 24.50 -45.93 -3.40
CA ASP A 1122 25.01 -47.20 -3.93
C ASP A 1122 23.96 -47.95 -4.75
N ALA A 1123 22.70 -47.95 -4.29
CA ALA A 1123 21.57 -48.44 -5.06
C ALA A 1123 21.41 -47.66 -6.38
N MET A 1124 21.48 -46.31 -6.32
CA MET A 1124 21.42 -45.46 -7.52
C MET A 1124 22.59 -45.71 -8.48
N LEU A 1125 23.80 -45.97 -7.96
CA LEU A 1125 24.96 -46.35 -8.78
C LEU A 1125 24.71 -47.70 -9.47
N THR A 1126 24.14 -48.66 -8.75
CA THR A 1126 23.78 -49.97 -9.31
C THR A 1126 22.77 -49.82 -10.44
N ASP A 1127 21.71 -49.04 -10.24
CA ASP A 1127 20.71 -48.72 -11.27
C ASP A 1127 21.36 -48.02 -12.48
N MET A 1128 22.26 -47.07 -12.25
CA MET A 1128 22.99 -46.36 -13.31
C MET A 1128 23.87 -47.33 -14.12
N LEU A 1129 24.55 -48.26 -13.47
CA LEU A 1129 25.37 -49.29 -14.11
C LEU A 1129 24.52 -50.31 -14.87
N GLN A 1130 23.31 -50.62 -14.38
CA GLN A 1130 22.36 -51.45 -15.12
C GLN A 1130 21.89 -50.75 -16.41
N VAL A 1131 21.50 -49.48 -16.33
CA VAL A 1131 21.15 -48.68 -17.51
C VAL A 1131 22.32 -48.65 -18.52
N ARG A 1132 23.56 -48.50 -18.05
CA ARG A 1132 24.76 -48.58 -18.89
C ARG A 1132 24.87 -49.93 -19.63
N ARG A 1133 24.62 -51.04 -18.95
CA ARG A 1133 24.67 -52.39 -19.55
C ARG A 1133 23.55 -52.60 -20.57
N GLU A 1134 22.33 -52.19 -20.26
CA GLU A 1134 21.18 -52.28 -21.17
C GLU A 1134 21.43 -51.49 -22.46
N MET A 1135 22.03 -50.30 -22.34
CA MET A 1135 22.44 -49.50 -23.50
C MET A 1135 23.55 -50.14 -24.34
N ALA A 1136 24.53 -50.79 -23.70
CA ALA A 1136 25.59 -51.51 -24.42
C ALA A 1136 25.04 -52.71 -25.22
N ILE A 1137 24.11 -53.47 -24.62
CA ILE A 1137 23.44 -54.62 -25.27
C ILE A 1137 22.58 -54.15 -26.46
N GLN A 1138 21.85 -53.04 -26.32
CA GLN A 1138 21.08 -52.45 -27.43
C GLN A 1138 22.00 -52.01 -28.59
N GLY A 1139 23.15 -51.41 -28.29
CA GLY A 1139 24.15 -51.03 -29.30
C GLY A 1139 24.76 -52.24 -30.02
N GLU A 1140 25.07 -53.32 -29.29
CA GLU A 1140 25.58 -54.57 -29.89
C GLU A 1140 24.53 -55.25 -30.78
N GLN A 1141 23.26 -55.31 -30.35
CA GLN A 1141 22.17 -55.85 -31.17
C GLN A 1141 21.98 -55.05 -32.47
N LEU A 1142 21.99 -53.71 -32.42
CA LEU A 1142 21.91 -52.87 -33.62
C LEU A 1142 23.10 -53.08 -34.57
N SER A 1143 24.31 -53.34 -34.05
CA SER A 1143 25.50 -53.63 -34.85
C SER A 1143 25.51 -55.03 -35.50
N LEU A 1144 24.72 -55.98 -34.96
CA LEU A 1144 24.53 -57.32 -35.52
C LEU A 1144 23.45 -57.38 -36.61
N PHE A 1145 22.59 -56.35 -36.70
CA PHE A 1145 21.51 -56.23 -37.69
C PHE A 1145 21.79 -55.19 -38.81
N ALA A 1146 22.87 -54.42 -38.71
CA ALA A 1146 23.40 -53.52 -39.75
C ALA A 1146 24.52 -54.20 -40.53
#